data_AF-A0A9K3J9Y8-F1
#
_entry.id   AF-A0A9K3J9Y8-F1
#
_cell.length_a   1.000
_cell.length_b   1.000
_cell.length_c   1.000
_cell.angle_alpha   90.00
_cell.angle_beta   90.00
_cell.angle_gamma   90.00
#
_symmetry.space_group_name_H-M   'P 1'
#
loop_
_entity.id
_entity.type
_entity.pdbx_description
1 polymer ?
#
loop_
_entity_poly.entity_id
_entity_poly.type
_entity_poly.pdbx_seq_one_letter_code
_entity_poly.pdbx_strand_id
1 'polypeptide(L)'
;MFHSLFQMSLYEDLVAAWVPAKHEWLKSRPLGEELVRRLGKQTMYSYCAYDLLFLHFGTSSEVLDHLSGTGSGLVGRRHLCSVPATTMSDIASSAIIISSKVSPDVSIGDNSLVYDSSISSGVQIGSLSVVVGVNLPEKTDKFLLPDRHCLWEVPLIGCTERVIVYCGLHDNPKIPVSENGTFCGKPWEKVLEDLGIYENDLWSSREMCLWNAKLFPVLPYFDMLRLANWLMGLENNEENEGFYNLWKMSKRVSLEELHRSIDFPQMCLISSNHQADLAAKIAKACLTFGLLGRNLSQLCQEILQMEDSGEKICTNFLELCPNLQTKNSKIVPKSRAYQVQVDLLHACGNREKAIEVEHQVWAAVADETASAVRYGFKEHLFQSPNQTSSNGNGSNNVGQSQTFFHKKVKVELPVRVDFVGGWSDTPPWSLERAGCVLNMAITLDDSLPIGTVIETTQTPGLLITDDASNELYIKDISSIAAPFDDNDPFRLVKSALLVTGVVHDKNMGPDTSMGLRVKTWARIPRGSGLGTSSILSAAVVKGLLRLFDGDESNENVARLVLVLEQIMGTGGGWQDQIGGLYPGIKFTTSFPGIPLRLQVIPLLASPRLVTELQERLLVVFTGQVRLAHQVLQKVVARYLQRDNLLISSIKRLAELAKTGREALMNCHIDELGEIMMETWRLHQELDPHCSNQFVDSLFAFADRYCCGYKLVGAGGGGFALLLAKNVENALRLKRALEGNREFDVKVYNWSVCLDT
;
A
#
# COMPACT_ATOMS: atom_id res chain seq x y z
N MET A 1 42.10 32.12 -30.74
CA MET A 1 40.96 33.05 -30.85
C MET A 1 39.70 32.20 -30.96
N PHE A 2 39.23 31.65 -29.83
CA PHE A 2 38.06 30.77 -29.79
C PHE A 2 36.80 31.65 -29.72
N HIS A 3 35.90 31.48 -30.69
CA HIS A 3 34.58 32.11 -30.66
C HIS A 3 33.85 31.72 -29.38
N SER A 4 33.35 32.73 -28.67
CA SER A 4 32.38 32.61 -27.60
C SER A 4 31.14 31.89 -28.12
N LEU A 5 30.96 30.62 -27.75
CA LEU A 5 29.66 29.96 -27.85
C LEU A 5 28.70 30.72 -26.92
N PHE A 6 27.83 31.53 -27.50
CA PHE A 6 26.75 32.20 -26.77
C PHE A 6 25.79 31.12 -26.24
N GLN A 7 25.82 30.88 -24.93
CA GLN A 7 24.93 29.91 -24.30
C GLN A 7 23.50 30.48 -24.23
N MET A 8 22.52 29.69 -24.65
CA MET A 8 21.10 29.94 -24.44
C MET A 8 20.63 29.17 -23.20
N SER A 9 19.73 29.79 -22.43
CA SER A 9 19.01 29.10 -21.36
C SER A 9 17.71 28.59 -21.94
N LEU A 10 17.68 27.32 -22.36
CA LEU A 10 16.57 26.75 -23.14
C LEU A 10 15.20 27.04 -22.50
N TYR A 11 15.07 26.87 -21.20
CA TYR A 11 13.81 27.09 -20.49
C TYR A 11 13.46 28.58 -20.34
N GLU A 12 14.42 29.42 -19.96
CA GLU A 12 14.15 30.86 -19.75
C GLU A 12 13.85 31.55 -21.07
N ASP A 13 14.60 31.23 -22.13
CA ASP A 13 14.44 31.86 -23.45
C ASP A 13 13.14 31.40 -24.13
N LEU A 14 12.74 30.12 -23.98
CA LEU A 14 11.44 29.63 -24.44
C LEU A 14 10.27 30.28 -23.68
N VAL A 15 10.37 30.35 -22.34
CA VAL A 15 9.32 30.96 -21.51
C VAL A 15 9.22 32.45 -21.79
N ALA A 16 10.35 33.15 -21.89
CA ALA A 16 10.38 34.57 -22.22
C ALA A 16 9.78 34.85 -23.61
N ALA A 17 9.92 33.93 -24.57
CA ALA A 17 9.34 34.04 -25.91
C ALA A 17 7.81 33.89 -25.94
N TRP A 18 7.22 33.28 -24.91
CA TRP A 18 5.77 33.18 -24.74
C TRP A 18 5.17 34.34 -23.95
N VAL A 19 5.99 35.12 -23.24
CA VAL A 19 5.54 36.20 -22.36
C VAL A 19 5.76 37.56 -23.05
N PRO A 20 4.71 38.26 -23.51
CA PRO A 20 4.84 39.49 -24.29
C PRO A 20 5.69 40.58 -23.61
N ALA A 21 5.58 40.71 -22.28
CA ALA A 21 6.35 41.68 -21.50
C ALA A 21 7.86 41.36 -21.44
N LYS A 22 8.27 40.16 -21.84
CA LYS A 22 9.66 39.67 -21.82
C LYS A 22 10.28 39.60 -23.22
N HIS A 23 9.54 39.95 -24.28
CA HIS A 23 10.06 39.90 -25.65
C HIS A 23 11.24 40.85 -25.89
N GLU A 24 11.22 42.05 -25.30
CA GLU A 24 12.22 43.09 -25.59
C GLU A 24 13.65 42.70 -25.18
N TRP A 25 13.85 42.15 -23.99
CA TRP A 25 15.19 41.71 -23.56
C TRP A 25 15.61 40.37 -24.20
N LEU A 26 14.64 39.57 -24.67
CA LEU A 26 14.92 38.32 -25.37
C LEU A 26 15.40 38.56 -26.81
N LYS A 27 14.92 39.60 -27.49
CA LYS A 27 15.34 39.93 -28.87
C LYS A 27 16.85 40.10 -29.03
N SER A 28 17.55 40.57 -27.98
CA SER A 28 19.01 40.70 -27.99
C SER A 28 19.78 39.39 -27.81
N ARG A 29 19.10 38.27 -27.51
CA ARG A 29 19.71 36.94 -27.36
C ARG A 29 19.74 36.18 -28.69
N PRO A 30 20.69 35.23 -28.87
CA PRO A 30 20.71 34.33 -30.02
C PRO A 30 19.35 33.63 -30.19
N LEU A 31 18.84 33.58 -31.42
CA LEU A 31 17.53 33.01 -31.77
C LEU A 31 16.30 33.69 -31.14
N GLY A 32 16.46 34.76 -30.35
CA GLY A 32 15.38 35.43 -29.64
C GLY A 32 14.27 35.99 -30.53
N GLU A 33 14.63 36.68 -31.62
CA GLU A 33 13.65 37.16 -32.61
C GLU A 33 12.86 36.02 -33.26
N GLU A 34 13.53 34.92 -33.62
CA GLU A 34 12.89 33.76 -34.23
C GLU A 34 11.97 33.04 -33.23
N LEU A 35 12.38 32.92 -31.97
CA LEU A 35 11.57 32.38 -30.89
C LEU A 35 10.32 33.22 -30.65
N VAL A 36 10.45 34.54 -30.48
CA VAL A 36 9.31 35.46 -30.32
C VAL A 36 8.36 35.37 -31.51
N ARG A 37 8.89 35.30 -32.74
CA ARG A 37 8.09 35.21 -33.97
C ARG A 37 7.29 33.90 -34.04
N ARG A 38 7.88 32.78 -33.64
CA ARG A 38 7.26 31.44 -33.70
C ARG A 38 6.31 31.19 -32.54
N LEU A 39 6.67 31.63 -31.33
CA LEU A 39 6.04 31.27 -30.06
C LEU A 39 5.17 32.39 -29.48
N GLY A 40 5.49 33.66 -29.73
CA GLY A 40 4.79 34.80 -29.11
C GLY A 40 3.34 35.01 -29.55
N LYS A 41 2.83 34.21 -30.49
CA LYS A 41 1.41 34.17 -30.90
C LYS A 41 0.61 33.04 -30.24
N GLN A 42 1.26 32.18 -29.47
CA GLN A 42 0.60 31.05 -28.82
C GLN A 42 -0.06 31.50 -27.51
N THR A 43 -1.29 31.07 -27.27
CA THR A 43 -1.98 31.25 -25.99
C THR A 43 -1.44 30.26 -24.96
N MET A 44 -0.90 30.77 -23.86
CA MET A 44 -0.47 29.98 -22.71
C MET A 44 -1.58 29.87 -21.66
N TYR A 45 -1.80 28.67 -21.16
CA TYR A 45 -2.59 28.42 -19.97
C TYR A 45 -1.61 28.09 -18.83
N SER A 46 -1.59 28.91 -17.79
CA SER A 46 -0.81 28.64 -16.59
C SER A 46 -1.69 27.99 -15.53
N TYR A 47 -1.25 26.85 -15.01
CA TYR A 47 -1.81 26.27 -13.79
C TYR A 47 -0.81 26.53 -12.67
N CYS A 48 -1.27 27.16 -11.59
CA CYS A 48 -0.46 27.31 -10.40
C CYS A 48 -0.56 26.00 -9.61
N ALA A 49 0.60 25.40 -9.32
CA ALA A 49 0.66 24.19 -8.52
C ALA A 49 0.77 24.59 -7.04
N TYR A 50 -0.38 24.61 -6.35
CA TYR A 50 -0.47 25.05 -4.95
C TYR A 50 0.07 24.00 -3.95
N ASP A 51 0.14 22.74 -4.38
CA ASP A 51 0.52 21.60 -3.54
C ASP A 51 1.95 21.08 -3.81
N LEU A 52 2.77 21.83 -4.55
CA LEU A 52 4.17 21.47 -4.82
C LEU A 52 5.11 22.24 -3.88
N LEU A 53 6.05 21.51 -3.28
CA LEU A 53 7.23 22.08 -2.65
C LEU A 53 8.26 22.40 -3.74
N PHE A 54 8.49 23.68 -4.00
CA PHE A 54 9.56 24.14 -4.89
C PHE A 54 10.88 24.10 -4.14
N LEU A 55 11.82 23.29 -4.63
CA LEU A 55 13.13 23.09 -4.00
C LEU A 55 14.15 24.02 -4.68
N HIS A 56 14.90 24.77 -3.88
CA HIS A 56 16.12 25.45 -4.32
C HIS A 56 17.31 24.68 -3.73
N PHE A 57 18.35 24.46 -4.55
CA PHE A 57 19.57 23.77 -4.12
C PHE A 57 20.76 24.72 -4.29
N GLY A 58 20.90 25.65 -3.37
CA GLY A 58 22.05 26.54 -3.20
C GLY A 58 23.04 26.05 -2.14
N THR A 59 22.59 25.28 -1.14
CA THR A 59 23.44 24.71 -0.07
C THR A 59 23.01 23.29 0.30
N SER A 60 23.91 22.53 0.93
CA SER A 60 23.59 21.17 1.40
C SER A 60 22.58 21.16 2.55
N SER A 61 22.43 22.24 3.33
CA SER A 61 21.41 22.35 4.38
C SER A 61 19.99 22.20 3.85
N GLU A 62 19.70 22.69 2.65
CA GLU A 62 18.36 22.60 2.07
C GLU A 62 17.94 21.13 1.87
N VAL A 63 18.90 20.24 1.57
CA VAL A 63 18.65 18.79 1.47
C VAL A 63 18.16 18.23 2.81
N LEU A 64 18.80 18.61 3.93
CA LEU A 64 18.40 18.14 5.26
C LEU A 64 17.07 18.76 5.71
N ASP A 65 16.83 20.04 5.44
CA ASP A 65 15.58 20.71 5.77
C ASP A 65 14.39 20.05 5.07
N HIS A 66 14.56 19.63 3.83
CA HIS A 66 13.52 18.90 3.09
C HIS A 66 13.27 17.49 3.63
N LEU A 67 14.33 16.77 4.02
CA LEU A 67 14.21 15.43 4.59
C LEU A 67 13.77 15.44 6.07
N SER A 68 13.83 16.57 6.75
CA SER A 68 13.36 16.74 8.14
C SER A 68 12.00 17.43 8.26
N GLY A 69 11.51 18.05 7.18
CA GLY A 69 10.23 18.75 7.13
C GLY A 69 8.98 17.86 7.30
N THR A 70 7.81 18.49 7.46
CA THR A 70 6.52 17.82 7.71
C THR A 70 6.11 16.78 6.67
N GLY A 71 6.60 16.90 5.42
CA GLY A 71 6.38 15.90 4.36
C GLY A 71 7.25 14.64 4.46
N SER A 72 8.30 14.63 5.28
CA SER A 72 9.24 13.51 5.36
C SER A 72 8.71 12.29 6.11
N GLY A 73 7.57 12.41 6.79
CA GLY A 73 6.86 11.26 7.38
C GLY A 73 6.52 10.16 6.37
N LEU A 74 6.52 10.48 5.08
CA LEU A 74 6.29 9.55 3.97
C LEU A 74 7.54 8.69 3.62
N VAL A 75 8.74 9.24 3.77
CA VAL A 75 10.00 8.55 3.47
C VAL A 75 10.63 8.15 4.80
N GLY A 76 10.35 6.93 5.24
CA GLY A 76 10.89 6.44 6.52
C GLY A 76 12.40 6.67 6.64
N ARG A 77 12.87 7.04 7.83
CA ARG A 77 14.28 7.41 8.10
C ARG A 77 15.30 6.28 7.88
N ARG A 78 14.83 5.05 7.63
CA ARG A 78 15.64 3.86 7.37
C ARG A 78 15.04 3.14 6.18
N HIS A 79 15.73 3.16 5.05
CA HIS A 79 15.27 2.50 3.82
C HIS A 79 16.42 1.77 3.14
N LEU A 80 16.16 0.53 2.70
CA LEU A 80 17.15 -0.33 2.03
C LEU A 80 18.53 -0.29 2.72
N CYS A 81 18.57 -0.43 4.04
CA CYS A 81 19.80 -0.23 4.80
C CYS A 81 20.11 -1.42 5.71
N SER A 82 21.40 -1.65 5.95
CA SER A 82 21.89 -2.59 6.96
C SER A 82 22.48 -1.79 8.11
N VAL A 83 21.83 -1.84 9.28
CA VAL A 83 22.24 -1.10 10.47
C VAL A 83 22.39 -2.09 11.63
N PRO A 84 23.48 -2.01 12.41
CA PRO A 84 23.69 -2.91 13.53
C PRO A 84 22.68 -2.65 14.65
N ALA A 85 22.61 -3.58 15.62
CA ALA A 85 21.80 -3.37 16.81
C ALA A 85 22.26 -2.11 17.57
N THR A 86 21.33 -1.42 18.24
CA THR A 86 21.62 -0.19 19.01
C THR A 86 22.64 -0.40 20.14
N THR A 87 22.87 -1.64 20.56
CA THR A 87 23.92 -1.98 21.55
C THR A 87 25.32 -1.98 20.97
N MET A 88 25.47 -1.95 19.63
CA MET A 88 26.74 -2.04 18.93
C MET A 88 27.13 -0.75 18.20
N SER A 89 26.26 0.26 18.14
CA SER A 89 26.53 1.53 17.45
C SER A 89 25.64 2.64 18.01
N ASP A 90 26.18 3.86 18.05
CA ASP A 90 25.49 5.03 18.57
C ASP A 90 24.91 5.87 17.43
N ILE A 91 23.74 5.47 16.95
CA ILE A 91 23.09 6.08 15.79
C ILE A 91 21.82 6.78 16.26
N ALA A 92 21.78 8.10 16.11
CA ALA A 92 20.63 8.91 16.46
C ALA A 92 19.35 8.44 15.74
N SER A 93 18.22 8.44 16.45
CA SER A 93 16.91 8.08 15.88
C SER A 93 16.41 9.06 14.82
N SER A 94 16.92 10.29 14.86
CA SER A 94 16.62 11.39 13.94
C SER A 94 17.43 11.32 12.65
N ALA A 95 18.60 10.65 12.65
CA ALA A 95 19.41 10.44 11.46
C ALA A 95 18.60 9.74 10.37
N ILE A 96 18.99 9.92 9.11
CA ILE A 96 18.35 9.35 7.92
C ILE A 96 19.38 8.49 7.22
N ILE A 97 19.10 7.20 7.05
CA ILE A 97 20.03 6.24 6.45
C ILE A 97 19.28 5.50 5.34
N ILE A 98 19.72 5.71 4.11
CA ILE A 98 19.05 5.24 2.89
C ILE A 98 20.08 4.52 2.02
N SER A 99 19.74 3.34 1.51
CA SER A 99 20.58 2.59 0.59
C SER A 99 22.01 2.40 1.11
N SER A 100 22.18 2.19 2.42
CA SER A 100 23.50 2.25 3.06
C SER A 100 23.76 1.07 4.00
N LYS A 101 25.02 0.67 4.10
CA LYS A 101 25.52 -0.30 5.08
C LYS A 101 26.28 0.42 6.19
N VAL A 102 25.91 0.18 7.43
CA VAL A 102 26.62 0.66 8.61
C VAL A 102 27.18 -0.54 9.37
N SER A 103 28.46 -0.49 9.71
CA SER A 103 29.13 -1.53 10.51
C SER A 103 28.96 -1.26 12.02
N PRO A 104 29.21 -2.26 12.89
CA PRO A 104 29.35 -2.01 14.33
C PRO A 104 30.42 -0.95 14.65
N ASP A 105 30.30 -0.34 15.84
CA ASP A 105 31.15 0.72 16.37
C ASP A 105 31.17 2.02 15.55
N VAL A 106 30.11 2.28 14.79
CA VAL A 106 29.89 3.57 14.11
C VAL A 106 29.03 4.48 14.98
N SER A 107 29.30 5.79 14.97
CA SER A 107 28.41 6.79 15.55
C SER A 107 27.87 7.75 14.50
N ILE A 108 26.59 8.09 14.56
CA ILE A 108 25.93 9.04 13.64
C ILE A 108 25.05 9.99 14.46
N GLY A 109 25.38 11.28 14.42
CA GLY A 109 24.70 12.34 15.12
C GLY A 109 23.30 12.67 14.60
N ASP A 110 22.64 13.61 15.29
CA ASP A 110 21.25 13.95 15.04
C ASP A 110 21.04 14.62 13.68
N ASN A 111 19.90 14.32 13.04
CA ASN A 111 19.46 14.93 11.78
C ASN A 111 20.48 14.84 10.63
N SER A 112 21.38 13.86 10.67
CA SER A 112 22.36 13.61 9.60
C SER A 112 21.78 12.70 8.52
N LEU A 113 22.25 12.84 7.27
CA LEU A 113 21.89 12.00 6.13
C LEU A 113 23.07 11.13 5.73
N VAL A 114 22.84 9.82 5.62
CA VAL A 114 23.76 8.86 5.00
C VAL A 114 23.03 8.18 3.85
N TYR A 115 23.53 8.38 2.63
CA TYR A 115 22.92 7.88 1.40
C TYR A 115 23.94 7.11 0.56
N ASP A 116 23.53 5.94 0.06
CA ASP A 116 24.32 5.13 -0.88
C ASP A 116 25.76 4.85 -0.42
N SER A 117 25.94 4.61 0.88
CA SER A 117 27.25 4.56 1.53
C SER A 117 27.49 3.27 2.30
N SER A 118 28.74 2.81 2.32
CA SER A 118 29.22 1.73 3.19
C SER A 118 30.17 2.30 4.25
N ILE A 119 29.67 2.41 5.48
CA ILE A 119 30.40 2.95 6.63
C ILE A 119 31.05 1.82 7.42
N SER A 120 32.38 1.81 7.48
CA SER A 120 33.19 0.86 8.22
C SER A 120 33.28 1.20 9.71
N SER A 121 33.73 0.24 10.52
CA SER A 121 33.90 0.41 11.97
C SER A 121 34.92 1.52 12.29
N GLY A 122 34.70 2.26 13.39
CA GLY A 122 35.60 3.33 13.82
C GLY A 122 35.31 4.71 13.22
N VAL A 123 34.24 4.83 12.43
CA VAL A 123 33.80 6.10 11.83
C VAL A 123 32.81 6.82 12.74
N GLN A 124 33.02 8.12 12.91
CA GLN A 124 32.12 9.01 13.65
C GLN A 124 31.60 10.11 12.73
N ILE A 125 30.29 10.20 12.58
CA ILE A 125 29.61 11.23 11.81
C ILE A 125 28.88 12.16 12.78
N GLY A 126 29.22 13.44 12.75
CA GLY A 126 28.60 14.48 13.55
C GLY A 126 27.12 14.71 13.21
N SER A 127 26.50 15.60 13.97
CA SER A 127 25.11 16.02 13.78
C SER A 127 24.97 16.99 12.61
N LEU A 128 23.82 16.98 11.94
CA LEU A 128 23.52 17.80 10.77
C LEU A 128 24.55 17.62 9.63
N SER A 129 25.03 16.39 9.45
CA SER A 129 26.05 16.08 8.45
C SER A 129 25.48 15.26 7.29
N VAL A 130 26.08 15.37 6.11
CA VAL A 130 25.60 14.70 4.88
C VAL A 130 26.71 13.82 4.32
N VAL A 131 26.44 12.53 4.15
CA VAL A 131 27.37 11.54 3.62
C VAL A 131 26.75 10.83 2.43
N VAL A 132 27.39 10.89 1.26
CA VAL A 132 26.81 10.41 -0.01
C VAL A 132 27.84 9.61 -0.81
N GLY A 133 27.51 8.36 -1.18
CA GLY A 133 28.36 7.54 -2.04
C GLY A 133 29.65 7.04 -1.38
N VAL A 134 29.81 7.25 -0.08
CA VAL A 134 31.07 7.02 0.63
C VAL A 134 31.24 5.55 0.95
N ASN A 135 32.32 4.93 0.49
CA ASN A 135 32.56 3.50 0.62
C ASN A 135 33.90 3.24 1.30
N LEU A 136 33.88 3.27 2.63
CA LEU A 136 35.07 3.15 3.46
C LEU A 136 35.50 1.68 3.57
N PRO A 137 36.78 1.35 3.32
CA PRO A 137 37.28 -0.02 3.46
C PRO A 137 37.22 -0.53 4.91
N GLU A 138 37.10 -1.85 5.09
CA GLU A 138 36.87 -2.49 6.41
C GLU A 138 37.99 -2.26 7.44
N LYS A 139 39.16 -1.76 7.03
CA LYS A 139 40.29 -1.38 7.89
C LYS A 139 40.61 0.10 7.73
N THR A 140 39.65 0.96 8.05
CA THR A 140 39.91 2.39 8.12
C THR A 140 40.34 2.74 9.54
N ASP A 141 41.37 3.58 9.69
CA ASP A 141 41.67 4.21 10.98
C ASP A 141 40.49 5.09 11.42
N LYS A 142 40.49 5.54 12.68
CA LYS A 142 39.40 6.38 13.19
C LYS A 142 39.23 7.63 12.30
N PHE A 143 38.05 7.79 11.72
CA PHE A 143 37.69 8.95 10.90
C PHE A 143 36.53 9.69 11.56
N LEU A 144 36.65 11.00 11.68
CA LEU A 144 35.63 11.88 12.25
C LEU A 144 35.18 12.88 11.19
N LEU A 145 33.91 12.82 10.80
CA LEU A 145 33.23 13.90 10.10
C LEU A 145 32.58 14.80 11.16
N PRO A 146 32.99 16.07 11.31
CA PRO A 146 32.43 16.93 12.36
C PRO A 146 30.95 17.28 12.12
N ASP A 147 30.34 17.93 13.11
CA ASP A 147 29.00 18.48 12.96
C ASP A 147 28.92 19.46 11.80
N ARG A 148 27.79 19.47 11.08
CA ARG A 148 27.52 20.39 9.96
C ARG A 148 28.55 20.30 8.83
N HIS A 149 29.02 19.09 8.54
CA HIS A 149 29.92 18.83 7.42
C HIS A 149 29.31 17.86 6.41
N CYS A 150 29.75 17.99 5.18
CA CYS A 150 29.37 17.12 4.08
C CYS A 150 30.58 16.33 3.59
N LEU A 151 30.36 15.10 3.19
CA LEU A 151 31.35 14.21 2.60
C LEU A 151 30.71 13.41 1.47
N TRP A 152 31.28 13.48 0.27
CA TRP A 152 30.82 12.63 -0.82
C TRP A 152 31.94 12.18 -1.73
N GLU A 153 31.75 11.04 -2.37
CA GLU A 153 32.69 10.45 -3.32
C GLU A 153 32.15 10.53 -4.74
N VAL A 154 33.02 10.89 -5.69
CA VAL A 154 32.66 10.90 -7.12
C VAL A 154 33.72 10.21 -7.98
N PRO A 155 33.32 9.37 -8.96
CA PRO A 155 34.23 8.88 -9.99
C PRO A 155 34.45 9.96 -11.05
N LEU A 156 35.68 10.06 -11.55
CA LEU A 156 36.03 10.98 -12.64
C LEU A 156 36.41 10.21 -13.91
N ILE A 157 36.04 10.77 -15.07
CA ILE A 157 36.36 10.21 -16.38
C ILE A 157 37.88 10.10 -16.55
N GLY A 158 38.36 8.88 -16.83
CA GLY A 158 39.78 8.61 -17.06
C GLY A 158 40.64 8.59 -15.80
N CYS A 159 40.03 8.59 -14.61
CA CYS A 159 40.70 8.33 -13.34
C CYS A 159 40.25 6.99 -12.76
N THR A 160 41.20 6.19 -12.28
CA THR A 160 40.92 4.95 -11.56
C THR A 160 40.43 5.21 -10.14
N GLU A 161 40.93 6.29 -9.53
CA GLU A 161 40.61 6.75 -8.19
C GLU A 161 39.35 7.62 -8.18
N ARG A 162 38.56 7.50 -7.10
CA ARG A 162 37.42 8.39 -6.81
C ARG A 162 37.93 9.62 -6.07
N VAL A 163 37.33 10.79 -6.31
CA VAL A 163 37.67 12.00 -5.56
C VAL A 163 36.73 12.14 -4.37
N ILE A 164 37.30 12.40 -3.20
CA ILE A 164 36.56 12.70 -1.97
C ILE A 164 36.38 14.21 -1.87
N VAL A 165 35.13 14.65 -1.79
CA VAL A 165 34.75 16.04 -1.62
C VAL A 165 34.22 16.24 -0.21
N TYR A 166 34.64 17.32 0.42
CA TYR A 166 34.21 17.72 1.74
C TYR A 166 34.04 19.23 1.81
N CYS A 167 33.01 19.66 2.53
CA CYS A 167 32.73 21.07 2.78
C CYS A 167 31.82 21.19 4.01
N GLY A 168 31.57 22.42 4.46
CA GLY A 168 30.56 22.72 5.45
C GLY A 168 29.15 22.61 4.86
N LEU A 169 28.18 22.27 5.69
CA LEU A 169 26.77 22.13 5.33
C LEU A 169 26.18 23.41 4.70
N HIS A 170 26.65 24.56 5.19
CA HIS A 170 26.17 25.88 4.79
C HIS A 170 27.12 26.61 3.83
N ASP A 171 28.20 25.95 3.37
CA ASP A 171 29.11 26.57 2.40
C ASP A 171 28.39 26.72 1.06
N ASN A 172 28.16 27.96 0.65
CA ASN A 172 27.67 28.25 -0.69
C ASN A 172 28.88 28.32 -1.65
N PRO A 173 28.97 27.42 -2.64
CA PRO A 173 30.17 27.29 -3.45
C PRO A 173 30.46 28.54 -4.30
N LYS A 174 29.45 29.38 -4.56
CA LYS A 174 29.54 30.53 -5.48
C LYS A 174 29.74 31.86 -4.77
N ILE A 175 29.70 31.93 -3.44
CA ILE A 175 29.96 33.18 -2.71
C ILE A 175 31.48 33.46 -2.74
N PRO A 176 31.91 34.63 -3.25
CA PRO A 176 33.32 35.00 -3.26
C PRO A 176 33.93 35.17 -1.87
N VAL A 177 35.24 34.99 -1.75
CA VAL A 177 36.02 35.29 -0.53
C VAL A 177 35.76 36.74 -0.06
N SER A 178 35.68 37.70 -0.98
CA SER A 178 35.40 39.11 -0.70
C SER A 178 34.00 39.38 -0.12
N GLU A 179 33.08 38.42 -0.25
CA GLU A 179 31.69 38.51 0.23
C GLU A 179 31.43 37.53 1.39
N ASN A 180 32.47 37.24 2.20
CA ASN A 180 32.41 36.31 3.33
C ASN A 180 32.12 34.85 2.92
N GLY A 181 32.65 34.40 1.78
CA GLY A 181 32.64 32.99 1.42
C GLY A 181 33.29 32.12 2.49
N THR A 182 32.79 30.89 2.64
CA THR A 182 33.25 29.94 3.67
C THR A 182 33.73 28.62 3.07
N PHE A 183 34.58 27.92 3.83
CA PHE A 183 34.96 26.54 3.59
C PHE A 183 35.03 25.78 4.93
N CYS A 184 34.44 24.59 4.99
CA CYS A 184 34.24 23.81 6.20
C CYS A 184 33.56 24.64 7.32
N GLY A 185 32.62 25.52 6.93
CA GLY A 185 31.90 26.40 7.86
C GLY A 185 32.73 27.52 8.48
N LYS A 186 33.98 27.74 8.02
CA LYS A 186 34.85 28.84 8.46
C LYS A 186 35.07 29.85 7.33
N PRO A 187 35.24 31.15 7.64
CA PRO A 187 35.67 32.13 6.64
C PRO A 187 37.01 31.75 6.02
N TRP A 188 37.16 31.98 4.70
CA TRP A 188 38.38 31.62 3.96
C TRP A 188 39.67 32.18 4.58
N GLU A 189 39.67 33.44 5.05
CA GLU A 189 40.84 34.06 5.70
C GLU A 189 41.37 33.20 6.85
N LYS A 190 40.46 32.70 7.69
CA LYS A 190 40.80 31.85 8.83
C LYS A 190 41.28 30.47 8.40
N VAL A 191 40.70 29.89 7.35
CA VAL A 191 41.14 28.59 6.81
C VAL A 191 42.56 28.69 6.27
N LEU A 192 42.87 29.74 5.52
CA LEU A 192 44.20 29.97 4.95
C LEU A 192 45.24 30.18 6.06
N GLU A 193 44.89 30.93 7.10
CA GLU A 193 45.74 31.14 8.28
C GLU A 193 45.96 29.84 9.08
N ASP A 194 44.89 29.13 9.45
CA ASP A 194 44.93 27.89 10.24
C ASP A 194 45.78 26.81 9.54
N LEU A 195 45.70 26.70 8.21
CA LEU A 195 46.33 25.64 7.42
C LEU A 195 47.65 26.06 6.75
N GLY A 196 48.02 27.34 6.79
CA GLY A 196 49.21 27.86 6.11
C GLY A 196 49.15 27.78 4.59
N ILE A 197 47.95 27.83 4.00
CA ILE A 197 47.73 27.76 2.54
C ILE A 197 47.76 29.17 1.95
N TYR A 198 48.46 29.35 0.83
CA TYR A 198 48.48 30.62 0.11
C TYR A 198 47.40 30.65 -0.98
N GLU A 199 46.80 31.82 -1.23
CA GLU A 199 45.74 32.01 -2.25
C GLU A 199 46.15 31.50 -3.64
N ASN A 200 47.40 31.75 -4.05
CA ASN A 200 47.95 31.31 -5.33
C ASN A 200 48.03 29.78 -5.46
N ASP A 201 47.98 29.05 -4.35
CA ASP A 201 47.94 27.58 -4.37
C ASP A 201 46.54 27.06 -4.74
N LEU A 202 45.48 27.88 -4.59
CA LEU A 202 44.07 27.50 -4.78
C LEU A 202 43.47 28.05 -6.07
N TRP A 203 43.71 29.32 -6.39
CA TRP A 203 43.01 30.01 -7.47
C TRP A 203 43.96 30.50 -8.57
N SER A 204 43.52 30.35 -9.81
CA SER A 204 44.15 30.92 -11.00
C SER A 204 43.24 31.92 -11.74
N SER A 205 41.98 32.04 -11.31
CA SER A 205 40.92 32.89 -11.88
C SER A 205 40.70 34.16 -11.02
N ARG A 206 39.89 35.11 -11.52
CA ARG A 206 39.57 36.36 -10.80
C ARG A 206 38.49 36.22 -9.72
N GLU A 207 37.62 35.21 -9.80
CA GLU A 207 36.51 35.04 -8.84
C GLU A 207 36.90 34.04 -7.76
N MET A 208 37.53 34.47 -6.67
CA MET A 208 37.99 33.53 -5.64
C MET A 208 36.80 32.99 -4.83
N CYS A 209 36.37 31.76 -5.09
CA CYS A 209 35.29 31.09 -4.36
C CYS A 209 35.54 29.58 -4.24
N LEU A 210 34.72 28.86 -3.46
CA LEU A 210 34.85 27.41 -3.30
C LEU A 210 34.63 26.65 -4.63
N TRP A 211 33.78 27.17 -5.53
CA TRP A 211 33.49 26.55 -6.82
C TRP A 211 34.73 26.33 -7.69
N ASN A 212 35.70 27.26 -7.65
CA ASN A 212 36.90 27.22 -8.50
C ASN A 212 38.21 27.07 -7.73
N ALA A 213 38.16 26.85 -6.41
CA ALA A 213 39.33 26.55 -5.60
C ALA A 213 39.85 25.12 -5.89
N LYS A 214 41.15 24.98 -6.21
CA LYS A 214 41.79 23.67 -6.44
C LYS A 214 42.10 22.95 -5.12
N LEU A 215 41.05 22.46 -4.49
CA LEU A 215 41.11 21.85 -3.15
C LEU A 215 41.29 20.34 -3.19
N PHE A 216 40.56 19.65 -4.06
CA PHE A 216 40.34 18.21 -3.91
C PHE A 216 41.45 17.42 -4.60
N PRO A 217 42.32 16.73 -3.84
CA PRO A 217 43.42 15.97 -4.41
C PRO A 217 42.91 14.69 -5.10
N VAL A 218 43.60 14.28 -6.16
CA VAL A 218 43.41 12.98 -6.82
C VAL A 218 44.60 12.10 -6.43
N LEU A 219 44.43 11.32 -5.37
CA LEU A 219 45.45 10.48 -4.74
C LEU A 219 44.85 9.11 -4.37
N PRO A 220 45.65 8.15 -3.90
CA PRO A 220 45.12 6.95 -3.27
C PRO A 220 44.12 7.27 -2.14
N TYR A 221 43.11 6.42 -1.98
CA TYR A 221 41.94 6.65 -1.12
C TYR A 221 42.28 7.11 0.32
N PHE A 222 43.22 6.41 0.96
CA PHE A 222 43.63 6.73 2.35
C PHE A 222 44.36 8.07 2.46
N ASP A 223 45.16 8.45 1.46
CA ASP A 223 45.84 9.76 1.46
C ASP A 223 44.83 10.89 1.30
N MET A 224 43.79 10.70 0.48
CA MET A 224 42.69 11.67 0.37
C MET A 224 41.92 11.83 1.67
N LEU A 225 41.63 10.74 2.41
CA LEU A 225 40.98 10.82 3.71
C LEU A 225 41.83 11.56 4.75
N ARG A 226 43.14 11.31 4.80
CA ARG A 226 44.06 12.03 5.69
C ARG A 226 44.12 13.52 5.36
N LEU A 227 44.21 13.86 4.07
CA LEU A 227 44.16 15.25 3.63
C LEU A 227 42.80 15.91 3.91
N ALA A 228 41.69 15.15 3.87
CA ALA A 228 40.38 15.65 4.26
C ALA A 228 40.33 16.04 5.74
N ASN A 229 40.86 15.20 6.65
CA ASN A 229 40.97 15.56 8.08
C ASN A 229 41.79 16.84 8.28
N TRP A 230 42.93 16.95 7.59
CA TRP A 230 43.78 18.13 7.65
C TRP A 230 43.05 19.38 7.15
N LEU A 231 42.39 19.32 5.99
CA LEU A 231 41.66 20.46 5.41
C LEU A 231 40.39 20.84 6.18
N MET A 232 39.81 19.91 6.95
CA MET A 232 38.77 20.21 7.94
C MET A 232 39.33 20.81 9.24
N GLY A 233 40.66 20.85 9.42
CA GLY A 233 41.34 21.39 10.59
C GLY A 233 41.29 20.47 11.81
N LEU A 234 41.28 19.15 11.60
CA LEU A 234 41.20 18.14 12.67
C LEU A 234 42.56 17.58 13.10
N GLU A 235 43.61 17.82 12.31
CA GLU A 235 44.96 17.34 12.59
C GLU A 235 45.76 18.36 13.43
N ASN A 236 46.76 17.86 14.18
CA ASN A 236 47.61 18.71 15.02
C ASN A 236 48.62 19.51 14.17
N ASN A 237 48.93 20.73 14.64
CA ASN A 237 49.83 21.66 13.93
C ASN A 237 51.25 21.12 13.66
N GLU A 238 51.71 20.09 14.38
CA GLU A 238 53.07 19.54 14.25
C GLU A 238 53.29 18.78 12.92
N GLU A 239 52.22 18.28 12.28
CA GLU A 239 52.31 17.55 10.99
C GLU A 239 51.87 18.39 9.77
N ASN A 240 51.49 19.66 9.98
CA ASN A 240 50.92 20.53 8.95
C ASN A 240 51.84 20.72 7.74
N GLU A 241 53.16 20.86 7.95
CA GLU A 241 54.10 21.00 6.83
C GLU A 241 54.13 19.75 5.92
N GLY A 242 53.99 18.56 6.50
CA GLY A 242 53.95 17.30 5.75
C GLY A 242 52.70 17.20 4.87
N PHE A 243 51.53 17.49 5.45
CA PHE A 243 50.26 17.48 4.75
C PHE A 243 50.16 18.58 3.69
N TYR A 244 50.61 19.79 4.00
CA TYR A 244 50.67 20.90 3.05
C TYR A 244 51.53 20.54 1.83
N ASN A 245 52.72 19.97 2.02
CA ASN A 245 53.59 19.56 0.92
C ASN A 245 52.96 18.46 0.07
N LEU A 246 52.38 17.43 0.69
CA LEU A 246 51.67 16.35 -0.01
C LEU A 246 50.50 16.90 -0.84
N TRP A 247 49.67 17.74 -0.22
CA TRP A 247 48.53 18.36 -0.87
C TRP A 247 48.95 19.26 -2.04
N LYS A 248 49.94 20.13 -1.83
CA LYS A 248 50.43 21.08 -2.84
C LYS A 248 50.99 20.38 -4.08
N MET A 249 51.74 19.29 -3.88
CA MET A 249 52.35 18.50 -4.97
C MET A 249 51.35 17.60 -5.70
N SER A 250 50.20 17.31 -5.09
CA SER A 250 49.18 16.45 -5.68
C SER A 250 48.47 17.13 -6.86
N LYS A 251 47.96 16.30 -7.78
CA LYS A 251 47.00 16.77 -8.79
C LYS A 251 45.70 17.11 -8.08
N ARG A 252 45.27 18.37 -8.14
CA ARG A 252 44.06 18.86 -7.48
C ARG A 252 43.03 19.36 -8.48
N VAL A 253 41.77 19.16 -8.15
CA VAL A 253 40.62 19.63 -8.93
C VAL A 253 39.76 20.57 -8.09
N SER A 254 39.11 21.51 -8.76
CA SER A 254 38.04 22.34 -8.21
C SER A 254 36.66 21.69 -8.37
N LEU A 255 35.62 22.21 -7.70
CA LEU A 255 34.24 21.74 -7.92
C LEU A 255 33.80 21.94 -9.38
N GLU A 256 34.22 23.04 -10.02
CA GLU A 256 33.94 23.31 -11.42
C GLU A 256 34.54 22.24 -12.35
N GLU A 257 35.83 21.91 -12.16
CA GLU A 257 36.54 20.88 -12.93
C GLU A 257 35.96 19.50 -12.65
N LEU A 258 35.66 19.19 -11.38
CA LEU A 258 35.01 17.97 -10.94
C LEU A 258 33.66 17.80 -11.65
N HIS A 259 32.77 18.80 -11.59
CA HIS A 259 31.44 18.75 -12.21
C HIS A 259 31.50 18.49 -13.74
N ARG A 260 32.52 19.00 -14.43
CA ARG A 260 32.71 18.74 -15.88
C ARG A 260 33.24 17.33 -16.20
N SER A 261 33.76 16.63 -15.20
CA SER A 261 34.52 15.39 -15.38
C SER A 261 33.95 14.19 -14.62
N ILE A 262 32.77 14.33 -14.00
CA ILE A 262 32.08 13.21 -13.33
C ILE A 262 31.73 12.12 -14.34
N ASP A 263 32.08 10.87 -14.01
CA ASP A 263 31.62 9.70 -14.74
C ASP A 263 30.22 9.28 -14.24
N PHE A 264 29.18 9.95 -14.75
CA PHE A 264 27.79 9.67 -14.36
C PHE A 264 27.36 8.22 -14.64
N PRO A 265 27.65 7.61 -15.81
CA PRO A 265 27.33 6.20 -16.05
C PRO A 265 27.94 5.27 -15.00
N GLN A 266 29.23 5.45 -14.68
CA GLN A 266 29.89 4.64 -13.67
C GLN A 266 29.30 4.87 -12.27
N MET A 267 29.00 6.12 -11.91
CA MET A 267 28.35 6.46 -10.63
C MET A 267 26.99 5.77 -10.48
N CYS A 268 26.14 5.83 -11.52
CA CYS A 268 24.83 5.16 -11.52
C CYS A 268 24.97 3.63 -11.43
N LEU A 269 25.93 3.05 -12.15
CA LEU A 269 26.20 1.61 -12.12
C LEU A 269 26.65 1.15 -10.72
N ILE A 270 27.55 1.90 -10.07
CA ILE A 270 28.02 1.62 -8.71
C ILE A 270 26.85 1.68 -7.72
N SER A 271 26.03 2.73 -7.81
CA SER A 271 24.86 2.90 -6.94
C SER A 271 23.87 1.75 -7.10
N SER A 272 23.53 1.38 -8.34
CA SER A 272 22.66 0.25 -8.65
C SER A 272 23.18 -1.06 -8.07
N ASN A 273 24.46 -1.36 -8.26
CA ASN A 273 25.10 -2.55 -7.72
C ASN A 273 25.12 -2.56 -6.18
N HIS A 274 25.34 -1.41 -5.55
CA HIS A 274 25.31 -1.28 -4.09
C HIS A 274 23.91 -1.58 -3.53
N GLN A 275 22.88 -0.98 -4.11
CA GLN A 275 21.49 -1.18 -3.72
C GLN A 275 21.05 -2.64 -3.92
N ALA A 276 21.45 -3.27 -5.01
CA ALA A 276 21.17 -4.67 -5.28
C ALA A 276 21.85 -5.63 -4.29
N ASP A 277 23.11 -5.38 -3.90
CA ASP A 277 23.80 -6.14 -2.85
C ASP A 277 23.11 -6.00 -1.48
N LEU A 278 22.67 -4.79 -1.14
CA LEU A 278 21.86 -4.56 0.06
C LEU A 278 20.51 -5.30 -0.01
N ALA A 279 19.82 -5.24 -1.15
CA ALA A 279 18.58 -5.95 -1.37
C ALA A 279 18.77 -7.48 -1.23
N ALA A 280 19.84 -8.04 -1.79
CA ALA A 280 20.19 -9.45 -1.65
C ALA A 280 20.42 -9.85 -0.19
N LYS A 281 21.16 -9.03 0.58
CA LYS A 281 21.40 -9.27 2.02
C LYS A 281 20.10 -9.22 2.83
N ILE A 282 19.24 -8.24 2.55
CA ILE A 282 17.94 -8.10 3.21
C ILE A 282 17.04 -9.29 2.88
N ALA A 283 16.92 -9.66 1.59
CA ALA A 283 16.15 -10.81 1.14
C ALA A 283 16.64 -12.11 1.80
N LYS A 284 17.96 -12.34 1.83
CA LYS A 284 18.56 -13.49 2.52
C LYS A 284 18.18 -13.54 4.00
N ALA A 285 18.24 -12.41 4.70
CA ALA A 285 17.85 -12.32 6.11
C ALA A 285 16.35 -12.63 6.30
N CYS A 286 15.49 -12.06 5.45
CA CYS A 286 14.05 -12.33 5.45
C CYS A 286 13.75 -13.83 5.29
N LEU A 287 14.40 -14.51 4.34
CA LEU A 287 14.21 -15.93 4.08
C LEU A 287 14.78 -16.82 5.20
N THR A 288 15.93 -16.45 5.74
CA THR A 288 16.62 -17.24 6.78
C THR A 288 15.85 -17.22 8.10
N PHE A 289 15.37 -16.03 8.51
CA PHE A 289 14.72 -15.83 9.82
C PHE A 289 13.19 -15.80 9.75
N GLY A 290 12.59 -15.97 8.56
CA GLY A 290 11.14 -15.90 8.37
C GLY A 290 10.55 -14.49 8.55
N LEU A 291 11.36 -13.43 8.43
CA LEU A 291 10.94 -12.03 8.61
C LEU A 291 10.32 -11.48 7.32
N LEU A 292 9.17 -12.03 6.90
CA LEU A 292 8.53 -11.76 5.60
C LEU A 292 7.62 -10.51 5.59
N GLY A 293 7.95 -9.52 6.41
CA GLY A 293 7.26 -8.24 6.46
C GLY A 293 7.68 -7.27 5.35
N ARG A 294 8.72 -7.59 4.58
CA ARG A 294 9.23 -6.81 3.44
C ARG A 294 8.62 -7.26 2.12
N ASN A 295 8.65 -6.37 1.14
CA ASN A 295 8.26 -6.66 -0.23
C ASN A 295 9.37 -7.39 -0.98
N LEU A 296 9.23 -8.72 -1.08
CA LEU A 296 10.25 -9.55 -1.69
C LEU A 296 10.27 -9.39 -3.22
N SER A 297 9.12 -9.15 -3.85
CA SER A 297 9.05 -8.84 -5.27
C SER A 297 9.88 -7.60 -5.61
N GLN A 298 9.75 -6.51 -4.85
CA GLN A 298 10.56 -5.31 -5.01
C GLN A 298 12.05 -5.59 -4.76
N LEU A 299 12.40 -6.31 -3.69
CA LEU A 299 13.80 -6.67 -3.44
C LEU A 299 14.39 -7.51 -4.58
N CYS A 300 13.62 -8.41 -5.18
CA CYS A 300 14.07 -9.18 -6.35
C CYS A 300 14.29 -8.27 -7.57
N GLN A 301 13.44 -7.26 -7.79
CA GLN A 301 13.63 -6.28 -8.88
C GLN A 301 14.93 -5.49 -8.70
N GLU A 302 15.27 -5.11 -7.48
CA GLU A 302 16.56 -4.47 -7.17
C GLU A 302 17.74 -5.42 -7.42
N ILE A 303 17.64 -6.68 -6.95
CA ILE A 303 18.68 -7.70 -7.16
C ILE A 303 18.95 -7.95 -8.65
N LEU A 304 17.90 -7.96 -9.47
CA LEU A 304 18.00 -8.18 -10.91
C LEU A 304 18.71 -7.04 -11.66
N GLN A 305 18.93 -5.89 -11.02
CA GLN A 305 19.75 -4.83 -11.61
C GLN A 305 21.25 -5.18 -11.61
N MET A 306 21.70 -6.19 -10.85
CA MET A 306 23.07 -6.69 -10.93
C MET A 306 23.28 -7.51 -12.19
N GLU A 307 24.09 -6.98 -13.10
CA GLU A 307 24.55 -7.67 -14.29
C GLU A 307 25.24 -9.01 -13.91
N ASP A 308 24.99 -10.05 -14.72
CA ASP A 308 25.55 -11.41 -14.66
C ASP A 308 25.24 -12.27 -13.41
N SER A 309 24.70 -11.72 -12.32
CA SER A 309 24.56 -12.45 -11.05
C SER A 309 23.19 -12.36 -10.37
N GLY A 310 22.36 -11.37 -10.69
CA GLY A 310 21.06 -11.17 -10.03
C GLY A 310 20.13 -12.39 -10.11
N GLU A 311 19.96 -12.96 -11.32
CA GLU A 311 19.12 -14.15 -11.53
C GLU A 311 19.63 -15.37 -10.74
N LYS A 312 20.96 -15.54 -10.67
CA LYS A 312 21.59 -16.62 -9.91
C LYS A 312 21.35 -16.46 -8.40
N ILE A 313 21.39 -15.23 -7.89
CA ILE A 313 21.06 -14.93 -6.47
C ILE A 313 19.61 -15.30 -6.17
N CYS A 314 18.65 -14.86 -7.01
CA CYS A 314 17.24 -15.22 -6.86
C CYS A 314 17.02 -16.73 -6.94
N THR A 315 17.73 -17.43 -7.83
CA THR A 315 17.66 -18.90 -7.96
C THR A 315 18.13 -19.59 -6.67
N ASN A 316 19.24 -19.15 -6.08
CA ASN A 316 19.72 -19.68 -4.80
C ASN A 316 18.71 -19.42 -3.66
N PHE A 317 17.99 -18.30 -3.69
CA PHE A 317 16.95 -17.99 -2.71
C PHE A 317 15.71 -18.86 -2.87
N LEU A 318 15.36 -19.24 -4.10
CA LEU A 318 14.27 -20.17 -4.36
C LEU A 318 14.52 -21.54 -3.69
N GLU A 319 15.77 -22.01 -3.65
CA GLU A 319 16.17 -23.25 -2.96
C GLU A 319 15.94 -23.20 -1.44
N LEU A 320 15.84 -22.01 -0.84
CA LEU A 320 15.56 -21.84 0.59
C LEU A 320 14.06 -21.93 0.93
N CYS A 321 13.16 -21.82 -0.05
CA CYS A 321 11.71 -21.77 0.16
C CYS A 321 11.13 -23.03 0.84
N PRO A 322 11.53 -24.28 0.52
CA PRO A 322 11.04 -25.46 1.23
C PRO A 322 11.36 -25.45 2.74
N ASN A 323 12.52 -24.89 3.11
CA ASN A 323 12.95 -24.76 4.51
C ASN A 323 12.15 -23.69 5.26
N LEU A 324 11.70 -22.64 4.57
CA LEU A 324 10.88 -21.58 5.13
C LEU A 324 9.56 -22.12 5.70
N GLN A 325 8.91 -23.02 4.94
CA GLN A 325 7.63 -23.63 5.32
C GLN A 325 7.77 -24.59 6.50
N THR A 326 8.86 -25.38 6.55
CA THR A 326 9.06 -26.40 7.58
C THR A 326 9.52 -25.82 8.91
N LYS A 327 10.45 -24.84 8.89
CA LYS A 327 11.04 -24.27 10.12
C LYS A 327 10.16 -23.22 10.80
N ASN A 328 9.40 -22.45 10.02
CA ASN A 328 8.64 -21.29 10.52
C ASN A 328 7.12 -21.46 10.42
N SER A 329 6.62 -22.71 10.32
CA SER A 329 5.20 -23.03 10.12
C SER A 329 4.23 -22.45 11.15
N LYS A 330 4.71 -22.13 12.36
CA LYS A 330 3.90 -21.49 13.43
C LYS A 330 3.88 -19.96 13.36
N ILE A 331 4.81 -19.35 12.64
CA ILE A 331 5.04 -17.89 12.64
C ILE A 331 4.61 -17.29 11.30
N VAL A 332 4.85 -18.00 10.20
CA VAL A 332 4.62 -17.51 8.84
C VAL A 332 3.36 -18.16 8.26
N PRO A 333 2.35 -17.38 7.84
CA PRO A 333 1.21 -17.90 7.10
C PRO A 333 1.65 -18.64 5.82
N LYS A 334 0.99 -19.74 5.49
CA LYS A 334 1.28 -20.54 4.29
C LYS A 334 1.09 -19.70 3.03
N SER A 335 0.04 -18.87 2.98
CA SER A 335 -0.24 -17.95 1.87
C SER A 335 0.94 -17.02 1.61
N ARG A 336 1.54 -16.47 2.67
CA ARG A 336 2.72 -15.61 2.57
C ARG A 336 3.97 -16.37 2.09
N ALA A 337 4.17 -17.60 2.57
CA ALA A 337 5.30 -18.43 2.13
C ALA A 337 5.20 -18.79 0.63
N TYR A 338 4.00 -19.13 0.15
CA TYR A 338 3.78 -19.36 -1.28
C TYR A 338 3.94 -18.07 -2.09
N GLN A 339 3.47 -16.91 -1.60
CA GLN A 339 3.68 -15.65 -2.33
C GLN A 339 5.17 -15.32 -2.48
N VAL A 340 5.99 -15.55 -1.46
CA VAL A 340 7.46 -15.41 -1.56
C VAL A 340 8.03 -16.28 -2.67
N GLN A 341 7.54 -17.52 -2.78
CA GLN A 341 7.98 -18.44 -3.83
C GLN A 341 7.54 -17.95 -5.23
N VAL A 342 6.33 -17.41 -5.35
CA VAL A 342 5.85 -16.76 -6.59
C VAL A 342 6.75 -15.58 -6.99
N ASP A 343 7.04 -14.69 -6.04
CA ASP A 343 7.89 -13.51 -6.27
C ASP A 343 9.28 -13.91 -6.81
N LEU A 344 9.89 -14.96 -6.23
CA LEU A 344 11.17 -15.50 -6.66
C LEU A 344 11.10 -16.22 -8.01
N LEU A 345 10.04 -16.99 -8.28
CA LEU A 345 9.84 -17.68 -9.56
C LEU A 345 9.70 -16.69 -10.72
N HIS A 346 8.97 -15.60 -10.52
CA HIS A 346 8.89 -14.50 -11.48
C HIS A 346 10.26 -13.87 -11.72
N ALA A 347 11.04 -13.65 -10.66
CA ALA A 347 12.40 -13.10 -10.78
C ALA A 347 13.37 -14.04 -11.53
N CYS A 348 13.17 -15.35 -11.43
CA CYS A 348 13.90 -16.38 -12.18
C CYS A 348 13.33 -16.64 -13.58
N GLY A 349 12.35 -15.85 -14.06
CA GLY A 349 11.72 -16.04 -15.37
C GLY A 349 10.83 -17.28 -15.52
N ASN A 350 10.56 -18.03 -14.44
CA ASN A 350 9.78 -19.26 -14.47
C ASN A 350 8.28 -19.00 -14.27
N ARG A 351 7.64 -18.47 -15.31
CA ARG A 351 6.23 -18.02 -15.26
C ARG A 351 5.22 -19.17 -15.10
N GLU A 352 5.44 -20.31 -15.76
CA GLU A 352 4.51 -21.45 -15.70
C GLU A 352 4.39 -21.99 -14.27
N LYS A 353 5.54 -22.20 -13.61
CA LYS A 353 5.57 -22.64 -12.22
C LYS A 353 5.06 -21.57 -11.26
N ALA A 354 5.26 -20.28 -11.57
CA ALA A 354 4.70 -19.21 -10.76
C ALA A 354 3.16 -19.28 -10.74
N ILE A 355 2.51 -19.50 -11.89
CA ILE A 355 1.05 -19.65 -11.99
C ILE A 355 0.56 -20.86 -11.17
N GLU A 356 1.26 -21.99 -11.23
CA GLU A 356 0.93 -23.17 -10.41
C GLU A 356 0.96 -22.86 -8.90
N VAL A 357 1.97 -22.13 -8.44
CA VAL A 357 2.11 -21.75 -7.03
C VAL A 357 1.12 -20.65 -6.64
N GLU A 358 0.74 -19.75 -7.55
CA GLU A 358 -0.32 -18.76 -7.31
C GLU A 358 -1.65 -19.43 -6.94
N HIS A 359 -2.01 -20.55 -7.56
CA HIS A 359 -3.18 -21.34 -7.12
C HIS A 359 -3.03 -21.85 -5.68
N GLN A 360 -1.82 -22.22 -5.25
CA GLN A 360 -1.54 -22.64 -3.87
C GLN A 360 -1.63 -21.46 -2.89
N VAL A 361 -1.25 -20.24 -3.31
CA VAL A 361 -1.45 -19.02 -2.51
C VAL A 361 -2.92 -18.85 -2.17
N TRP A 362 -3.80 -18.89 -3.17
CA TRP A 362 -5.25 -18.71 -2.96
C TRP A 362 -5.88 -19.83 -2.15
N ALA A 363 -5.48 -21.09 -2.41
CA ALA A 363 -5.91 -22.21 -1.60
C ALA A 363 -5.48 -22.06 -0.12
N ALA A 364 -4.27 -21.54 0.11
CA ALA A 364 -3.78 -21.27 1.46
C ALA A 364 -4.53 -20.12 2.15
N VAL A 365 -4.87 -19.04 1.44
CA VAL A 365 -5.72 -17.96 2.00
C VAL A 365 -7.08 -18.50 2.40
N ALA A 366 -7.68 -19.35 1.57
CA ALA A 366 -8.95 -20.00 1.87
C ALA A 366 -8.86 -20.92 3.10
N ASP A 367 -7.81 -21.76 3.18
CA ASP A 367 -7.53 -22.67 4.32
C ASP A 367 -7.30 -21.89 5.62
N GLU A 368 -6.50 -20.84 5.58
CA GLU A 368 -6.21 -19.95 6.72
C GLU A 368 -7.48 -19.26 7.21
N THR A 369 -8.29 -18.75 6.29
CA THR A 369 -9.57 -18.11 6.62
C THR A 369 -10.55 -19.11 7.22
N ALA A 370 -10.68 -20.30 6.63
CA ALA A 370 -11.55 -21.35 7.16
C ALA A 370 -11.10 -21.80 8.56
N SER A 371 -9.80 -21.98 8.76
CA SER A 371 -9.20 -22.37 10.04
C SER A 371 -9.41 -21.31 11.12
N ALA A 372 -9.34 -20.02 10.76
CA ALA A 372 -9.58 -18.91 11.67
C ALA A 372 -11.04 -18.85 12.18
N VAL A 373 -11.97 -19.53 11.53
CA VAL A 373 -13.40 -19.39 11.82
C VAL A 373 -14.02 -20.68 12.38
N ARG A 374 -13.41 -21.85 12.14
CA ARG A 374 -13.94 -23.19 12.45
C ARG A 374 -13.74 -23.70 13.88
N TYR A 375 -13.63 -22.84 14.90
CA TYR A 375 -13.52 -23.34 16.28
C TYR A 375 -14.81 -24.10 16.68
N GLY A 376 -14.71 -25.43 16.86
CA GLY A 376 -15.84 -26.30 17.23
C GLY A 376 -16.49 -27.09 16.07
N PHE A 377 -16.03 -26.95 14.82
CA PHE A 377 -16.48 -27.82 13.73
C PHE A 377 -15.82 -29.20 13.83
N LYS A 378 -16.61 -30.28 13.86
CA LYS A 378 -16.07 -31.65 13.75
C LYS A 378 -15.27 -31.76 12.45
N GLU A 379 -14.02 -32.21 12.55
CA GLU A 379 -12.99 -32.24 11.48
C GLU A 379 -13.32 -33.09 10.23
N HIS A 380 -14.55 -33.61 10.08
CA HIS A 380 -14.86 -34.65 9.09
C HIS A 380 -15.30 -34.17 7.69
N LEU A 381 -15.31 -32.85 7.40
CA LEU A 381 -15.85 -32.33 6.12
C LEU A 381 -14.95 -32.54 4.89
N PHE A 382 -13.70 -32.99 5.04
CA PHE A 382 -12.77 -33.17 3.91
C PHE A 382 -11.99 -34.51 3.93
N GLN A 383 -12.39 -35.49 4.75
CA GLN A 383 -11.78 -36.83 4.68
C GLN A 383 -12.48 -37.69 3.62
N SER A 384 -11.68 -38.27 2.71
CA SER A 384 -12.11 -39.26 1.72
C SER A 384 -12.93 -40.40 2.35
N PRO A 385 -13.86 -41.05 1.62
CA PRO A 385 -14.83 -42.00 2.19
C PRO A 385 -14.26 -43.36 2.63
N ASN A 386 -12.95 -43.48 2.89
CA ASN A 386 -12.31 -44.73 3.29
C ASN A 386 -11.57 -44.57 4.62
N GLN A 387 -12.32 -44.52 5.72
CA GLN A 387 -11.85 -45.01 7.03
C GLN A 387 -13.03 -45.09 8.01
N THR A 388 -13.70 -46.24 7.99
CA THR A 388 -14.63 -46.64 9.05
C THR A 388 -13.85 -46.97 10.32
N SER A 389 -13.91 -46.10 11.33
CA SER A 389 -13.54 -46.48 12.70
C SER A 389 -14.74 -47.14 13.39
N SER A 390 -14.62 -48.45 13.60
CA SER A 390 -15.51 -49.24 14.45
C SER A 390 -15.31 -48.87 15.91
N ASN A 391 -16.39 -48.47 16.61
CA ASN A 391 -16.72 -48.89 17.98
C ASN A 391 -18.00 -48.22 18.50
N GLY A 392 -18.95 -49.03 18.99
CA GLY A 392 -20.07 -48.56 19.81
C GLY A 392 -21.36 -49.37 19.67
N ASN A 393 -21.49 -50.45 20.45
CA ASN A 393 -22.67 -51.29 20.63
C ASN A 393 -23.92 -50.53 21.12
N GLY A 394 -25.09 -50.94 20.62
CA GLY A 394 -26.30 -51.10 21.43
C GLY A 394 -27.42 -50.07 21.26
N SER A 395 -28.40 -50.35 20.39
CA SER A 395 -29.77 -50.71 20.78
C SER A 395 -30.68 -50.73 19.55
N ASN A 396 -31.30 -51.90 19.33
CA ASN A 396 -32.43 -52.05 18.43
C ASN A 396 -33.60 -51.25 18.99
N ASN A 397 -34.03 -50.20 18.29
CA ASN A 397 -35.38 -49.68 18.46
C ASN A 397 -36.14 -49.78 17.14
N VAL A 398 -37.22 -50.55 17.25
CA VAL A 398 -38.24 -50.88 16.25
C VAL A 398 -38.89 -49.61 15.72
N GLY A 399 -39.29 -49.66 14.45
CA GLY A 399 -39.76 -48.53 13.66
C GLY A 399 -40.79 -47.64 14.36
N GLN A 400 -40.42 -46.37 14.51
CA GLN A 400 -41.39 -45.29 14.56
C GLN A 400 -41.34 -44.59 13.21
N SER A 401 -42.46 -44.67 12.48
CA SER A 401 -42.75 -43.83 11.33
C SER A 401 -42.56 -42.37 11.76
N GLN A 402 -41.46 -41.73 11.33
CA GLN A 402 -41.26 -40.30 11.52
C GLN A 402 -42.36 -39.59 10.74
N THR A 403 -43.31 -39.02 11.48
CA THR A 403 -44.36 -38.19 10.93
C THR A 403 -43.72 -36.98 10.25
N PHE A 404 -44.04 -36.77 8.97
CA PHE A 404 -43.52 -35.64 8.20
C PHE A 404 -44.02 -34.33 8.81
N PHE A 405 -43.11 -33.52 9.34
CA PHE A 405 -43.41 -32.17 9.80
C PHE A 405 -43.01 -31.16 8.72
N HIS A 406 -44.01 -30.50 8.14
CA HIS A 406 -43.76 -29.38 7.23
C HIS A 406 -43.23 -28.19 8.04
N LYS A 407 -41.94 -27.90 7.91
CA LYS A 407 -41.31 -26.68 8.43
C LYS A 407 -41.11 -25.72 7.27
N LYS A 408 -41.38 -24.44 7.50
CA LYS A 408 -41.15 -23.36 6.53
C LYS A 408 -40.52 -22.17 7.24
N VAL A 409 -39.39 -21.70 6.70
CA VAL A 409 -38.65 -20.56 7.22
C VAL A 409 -38.53 -19.52 6.12
N LYS A 410 -38.81 -18.25 6.47
CA LYS A 410 -38.55 -17.09 5.63
C LYS A 410 -37.53 -16.20 6.34
N VAL A 411 -36.49 -15.79 5.61
CA VAL A 411 -35.49 -14.83 6.09
C VAL A 411 -35.37 -13.72 5.07
N GLU A 412 -35.53 -12.47 5.52
CA GLU A 412 -35.37 -11.25 4.73
C GLU A 412 -34.36 -10.36 5.45
N LEU A 413 -33.41 -9.80 4.71
CA LEU A 413 -32.32 -8.98 5.24
C LEU A 413 -32.21 -7.66 4.47
N PRO A 414 -31.81 -6.57 5.15
CA PRO A 414 -31.49 -5.30 4.50
C PRO A 414 -30.21 -5.42 3.67
N VAL A 415 -29.98 -4.43 2.80
CA VAL A 415 -28.66 -4.25 2.18
C VAL A 415 -27.76 -3.42 3.08
N ARG A 416 -26.47 -3.37 2.76
CA ARG A 416 -25.50 -2.57 3.49
C ARG A 416 -24.81 -1.55 2.60
N VAL A 417 -24.62 -0.36 3.13
CA VAL A 417 -23.71 0.66 2.59
C VAL A 417 -22.55 0.87 3.55
N ASP A 418 -21.35 1.05 3.03
CA ASP A 418 -20.15 1.31 3.83
C ASP A 418 -19.71 2.77 3.66
N PHE A 419 -19.45 3.45 4.78
CA PHE A 419 -18.88 4.79 4.75
C PHE A 419 -17.37 4.69 4.57
N VAL A 420 -16.71 3.83 5.35
CA VAL A 420 -15.26 3.73 5.41
C VAL A 420 -14.81 2.41 6.04
N GLY A 421 -13.58 1.99 5.72
CA GLY A 421 -12.91 0.86 6.34
C GLY A 421 -12.90 -0.42 5.51
N GLY A 422 -13.64 -0.46 4.40
CA GLY A 422 -13.62 -1.59 3.45
C GLY A 422 -12.18 -1.96 3.04
N TRP A 423 -11.97 -3.23 2.72
CA TRP A 423 -10.66 -3.88 2.51
C TRP A 423 -9.90 -4.23 3.79
N SER A 424 -10.07 -3.47 4.89
CA SER A 424 -9.50 -3.88 6.18
C SER A 424 -10.21 -5.11 6.79
N ASP A 425 -11.36 -5.48 6.25
CA ASP A 425 -12.14 -6.66 6.64
C ASP A 425 -11.77 -7.94 5.88
N THR A 426 -10.93 -7.83 4.85
CA THR A 426 -10.68 -8.92 3.90
C THR A 426 -9.49 -9.77 4.36
N PRO A 427 -9.60 -11.11 4.45
CA PRO A 427 -8.45 -11.99 4.65
C PRO A 427 -7.43 -11.87 3.49
N PRO A 428 -6.11 -11.94 3.75
CA PRO A 428 -5.48 -12.25 5.04
C PRO A 428 -5.28 -11.03 5.95
N TRP A 429 -5.59 -9.80 5.51
CA TRP A 429 -5.41 -8.61 6.33
C TRP A 429 -6.08 -8.76 7.69
N SER A 430 -7.37 -9.11 7.70
CA SER A 430 -8.15 -9.22 8.94
C SER A 430 -7.70 -10.35 9.87
N LEU A 431 -6.90 -11.29 9.36
CA LEU A 431 -6.31 -12.40 10.13
C LEU A 431 -4.99 -11.99 10.80
N GLU A 432 -4.23 -11.09 10.17
CA GLU A 432 -2.91 -10.63 10.63
C GLU A 432 -2.96 -9.29 11.37
N ARG A 433 -3.98 -8.46 11.08
CA ARG A 433 -4.13 -7.09 11.56
C ARG A 433 -5.59 -6.81 11.92
N ALA A 434 -5.81 -5.85 12.80
CA ALA A 434 -7.16 -5.40 13.11
C ALA A 434 -7.77 -4.70 11.88
N GLY A 435 -8.94 -5.18 11.47
CA GLY A 435 -9.83 -4.52 10.53
C GLY A 435 -10.83 -3.65 11.26
N CYS A 436 -11.25 -2.55 10.67
CA CYS A 436 -12.26 -1.64 11.21
C CYS A 436 -13.17 -1.18 10.07
N VAL A 437 -14.48 -1.40 10.19
CA VAL A 437 -15.47 -0.97 9.18
C VAL A 437 -16.59 -0.22 9.86
N LEU A 438 -16.97 0.92 9.28
CA LEU A 438 -18.14 1.70 9.64
C LEU A 438 -19.16 1.60 8.51
N ASN A 439 -20.25 0.89 8.76
CA ASN A 439 -21.29 0.65 7.77
C ASN A 439 -22.70 0.82 8.35
N MET A 440 -23.69 0.80 7.47
CA MET A 440 -25.10 1.01 7.79
C MET A 440 -25.98 0.04 7.03
N ALA A 441 -26.91 -0.60 7.73
CA ALA A 441 -27.98 -1.40 7.13
C ALA A 441 -29.10 -0.47 6.65
N ILE A 442 -29.52 -0.61 5.40
CA ILE A 442 -30.59 0.21 4.82
C ILE A 442 -31.65 -0.66 4.14
N THR A 443 -32.88 -0.19 4.17
CA THR A 443 -33.94 -0.66 3.26
C THR A 443 -33.87 0.14 1.97
N LEU A 444 -34.36 -0.44 0.87
CA LEU A 444 -34.55 0.27 -0.40
C LEU A 444 -36.01 0.19 -0.79
N ASP A 445 -36.59 1.34 -1.14
CA ASP A 445 -38.00 1.49 -1.49
C ASP A 445 -38.93 0.80 -0.46
N ASP A 446 -38.66 1.04 0.83
CA ASP A 446 -39.38 0.48 2.00
C ASP A 446 -39.43 -1.05 2.07
N SER A 447 -38.47 -1.73 1.44
CA SER A 447 -38.41 -3.19 1.40
C SER A 447 -37.04 -3.74 1.82
N LEU A 448 -37.07 -4.95 2.39
CA LEU A 448 -35.88 -5.80 2.57
C LEU A 448 -35.65 -6.56 1.26
N PRO A 449 -34.64 -6.20 0.46
CA PRO A 449 -34.57 -6.61 -0.94
C PRO A 449 -33.99 -8.01 -1.13
N ILE A 450 -33.34 -8.58 -0.11
CA ILE A 450 -32.62 -9.86 -0.17
C ILE A 450 -33.27 -10.86 0.79
N GLY A 451 -33.50 -12.08 0.32
CA GLY A 451 -34.05 -13.11 1.19
C GLY A 451 -34.13 -14.50 0.61
N THR A 452 -34.62 -15.41 1.44
CA THR A 452 -34.86 -16.81 1.11
C THR A 452 -36.13 -17.33 1.77
N VAL A 453 -36.75 -18.32 1.13
CA VAL A 453 -37.75 -19.21 1.72
C VAL A 453 -37.23 -20.63 1.62
N ILE A 454 -37.18 -21.32 2.74
CA ILE A 454 -36.76 -22.72 2.82
C ILE A 454 -37.88 -23.54 3.44
N GLU A 455 -38.31 -24.60 2.78
CA GLU A 455 -39.39 -25.47 3.26
C GLU A 455 -39.07 -26.95 3.06
N THR A 456 -39.50 -27.78 4.01
CA THR A 456 -39.42 -29.24 3.88
C THR A 456 -40.54 -29.76 2.98
N THR A 457 -40.22 -30.72 2.11
CA THR A 457 -41.13 -31.33 1.13
C THR A 457 -41.21 -32.84 1.32
N GLN A 458 -42.34 -33.44 0.92
CA GLN A 458 -42.49 -34.92 0.91
C GLN A 458 -41.80 -35.57 -0.30
N THR A 459 -41.48 -34.77 -1.32
CA THR A 459 -40.65 -35.22 -2.45
C THR A 459 -39.19 -35.20 -1.97
N PRO A 460 -38.48 -36.34 -1.98
CA PRO A 460 -37.08 -36.40 -1.57
C PRO A 460 -36.19 -35.62 -2.53
N GLY A 461 -35.05 -35.13 -2.07
CA GLY A 461 -34.12 -34.32 -2.86
C GLY A 461 -34.25 -32.82 -2.61
N LEU A 462 -33.55 -32.02 -3.40
CA LEU A 462 -33.43 -30.57 -3.25
C LEU A 462 -33.86 -29.86 -4.52
N LEU A 463 -34.86 -28.98 -4.41
CA LEU A 463 -35.25 -28.03 -5.45
C LEU A 463 -34.76 -26.63 -5.08
N ILE A 464 -33.96 -26.01 -5.95
CA ILE A 464 -33.49 -24.64 -5.79
C ILE A 464 -34.09 -23.78 -6.91
N THR A 465 -34.67 -22.63 -6.54
CA THR A 465 -35.20 -21.63 -7.48
C THR A 465 -34.66 -20.25 -7.13
N ASP A 466 -34.27 -19.46 -8.12
CA ASP A 466 -33.90 -18.04 -7.94
C ASP A 466 -34.96 -17.08 -8.50
N ASP A 467 -34.70 -15.77 -8.40
CA ASP A 467 -35.58 -14.71 -8.89
C ASP A 467 -35.50 -14.49 -10.41
N ALA A 468 -34.52 -15.09 -11.08
CA ALA A 468 -34.43 -15.17 -12.53
C ALA A 468 -35.19 -16.39 -13.09
N SER A 469 -35.92 -17.11 -12.26
CA SER A 469 -36.68 -18.33 -12.62
C SER A 469 -35.79 -19.47 -13.11
N ASN A 470 -34.50 -19.47 -12.74
CA ASN A 470 -33.66 -20.65 -12.88
C ASN A 470 -34.11 -21.68 -11.85
N GLU A 471 -34.11 -22.95 -12.23
CA GLU A 471 -34.44 -24.05 -11.34
C GLU A 471 -33.42 -25.18 -11.45
N LEU A 472 -33.06 -25.76 -10.32
CA LEU A 472 -32.20 -26.94 -10.25
C LEU A 472 -32.78 -27.94 -9.26
N TYR A 473 -32.95 -29.19 -9.73
CA TYR A 473 -33.33 -30.30 -8.89
C TYR A 473 -32.16 -31.27 -8.70
N ILE A 474 -31.83 -31.57 -7.45
CA ILE A 474 -30.77 -32.51 -7.06
C ILE A 474 -31.42 -33.65 -6.30
N LYS A 475 -31.38 -34.85 -6.88
CA LYS A 475 -32.02 -36.04 -6.28
C LYS A 475 -31.35 -36.45 -4.96
N ASP A 476 -30.01 -36.46 -4.95
CA ASP A 476 -29.22 -36.85 -3.79
C ASP A 476 -28.42 -35.65 -3.27
N ILE A 477 -28.85 -35.09 -2.14
CA ILE A 477 -28.20 -33.93 -1.53
C ILE A 477 -26.77 -34.26 -1.11
N SER A 478 -26.48 -35.52 -0.76
CA SER A 478 -25.14 -35.97 -0.35
C SER A 478 -24.10 -35.94 -1.46
N SER A 479 -24.55 -35.84 -2.73
CA SER A 479 -23.67 -35.67 -3.90
C SER A 479 -23.07 -34.27 -4.02
N ILE A 480 -23.55 -33.29 -3.25
CA ILE A 480 -23.03 -31.92 -3.28
C ILE A 480 -21.62 -31.93 -2.66
N ALA A 481 -20.61 -31.63 -3.47
CA ALA A 481 -19.23 -31.50 -3.04
C ALA A 481 -18.56 -30.31 -3.74
N ALA A 482 -17.60 -29.68 -3.06
CA ALA A 482 -16.72 -28.67 -3.64
C ALA A 482 -15.46 -29.35 -4.25
N PRO A 483 -14.79 -28.76 -5.25
CA PRO A 483 -15.04 -27.43 -5.83
C PRO A 483 -16.25 -27.38 -6.78
N PHE A 484 -16.84 -26.20 -6.94
CA PHE A 484 -17.94 -25.94 -7.86
C PHE A 484 -17.44 -25.33 -9.18
N ASP A 485 -18.17 -25.53 -10.28
CA ASP A 485 -17.94 -24.81 -11.53
C ASP A 485 -18.20 -23.31 -11.34
N ASP A 486 -17.35 -22.46 -11.93
CA ASP A 486 -17.48 -21.01 -11.86
C ASP A 486 -18.84 -20.50 -12.39
N ASN A 487 -19.42 -21.22 -13.36
CA ASN A 487 -20.71 -20.90 -13.97
C ASN A 487 -21.92 -21.49 -13.23
N ASP A 488 -21.72 -22.21 -12.12
CA ASP A 488 -22.83 -22.79 -11.36
C ASP A 488 -23.69 -21.69 -10.70
N PRO A 489 -24.93 -21.47 -11.17
CA PRO A 489 -25.77 -20.39 -10.69
C PRO A 489 -26.21 -20.59 -9.23
N PHE A 490 -26.12 -21.82 -8.71
CA PHE A 490 -26.56 -22.21 -7.37
C PHE A 490 -25.41 -22.56 -6.43
N ARG A 491 -24.15 -22.24 -6.79
CA ARG A 491 -22.96 -22.48 -5.95
C ARG A 491 -23.08 -21.90 -4.54
N LEU A 492 -23.80 -20.79 -4.38
CA LEU A 492 -24.08 -20.16 -3.09
C LEU A 492 -24.91 -21.06 -2.18
N VAL A 493 -26.04 -21.57 -2.69
CA VAL A 493 -26.95 -22.43 -1.92
C VAL A 493 -26.28 -23.78 -1.62
N LYS A 494 -25.57 -24.35 -2.59
CA LYS A 494 -24.78 -25.58 -2.40
C LYS A 494 -23.70 -25.42 -1.32
N SER A 495 -22.97 -24.31 -1.36
CA SER A 495 -21.97 -23.99 -0.33
C SER A 495 -22.60 -23.77 1.04
N ALA A 496 -23.78 -23.13 1.10
CA ALA A 496 -24.53 -22.97 2.35
C ALA A 496 -24.87 -24.32 2.99
N LEU A 497 -25.36 -25.28 2.20
CA LEU A 497 -25.67 -26.63 2.67
C LEU A 497 -24.44 -27.36 3.22
N LEU A 498 -23.27 -27.19 2.58
CA LEU A 498 -22.01 -27.76 3.05
C LEU A 498 -21.58 -27.18 4.39
N VAL A 499 -21.55 -25.84 4.51
CA VAL A 499 -21.05 -25.20 5.74
C VAL A 499 -21.99 -25.35 6.93
N THR A 500 -23.30 -25.51 6.70
CA THR A 500 -24.26 -25.83 7.76
C THR A 500 -24.31 -27.31 8.11
N GLY A 501 -23.64 -28.17 7.34
CA GLY A 501 -23.62 -29.62 7.55
C GLY A 501 -24.91 -30.34 7.17
N VAL A 502 -25.87 -29.65 6.54
CA VAL A 502 -27.18 -30.21 6.13
C VAL A 502 -27.03 -31.37 5.14
N VAL A 503 -25.98 -31.34 4.32
CA VAL A 503 -25.62 -32.42 3.39
C VAL A 503 -25.36 -33.75 4.11
N HIS A 504 -24.94 -33.72 5.38
CA HIS A 504 -24.63 -34.89 6.19
C HIS A 504 -25.72 -35.21 7.24
N ASP A 505 -26.88 -34.55 7.17
CA ASP A 505 -27.98 -34.82 8.08
C ASP A 505 -28.59 -36.19 7.77
N LYS A 506 -28.72 -37.03 8.80
CA LYS A 506 -29.26 -38.39 8.67
C LYS A 506 -30.71 -38.41 8.18
N ASN A 507 -31.45 -37.32 8.37
CA ASN A 507 -32.84 -37.17 7.94
C ASN A 507 -32.97 -36.67 6.49
N MET A 508 -31.86 -36.44 5.77
CA MET A 508 -31.81 -35.95 4.38
C MET A 508 -31.13 -36.92 3.40
N GLY A 509 -30.88 -38.17 3.82
CA GLY A 509 -30.25 -39.20 2.99
C GLY A 509 -31.16 -39.76 1.89
N PRO A 510 -30.61 -40.53 0.92
CA PRO A 510 -31.36 -41.08 -0.22
C PRO A 510 -32.51 -42.02 0.17
N ASP A 511 -32.47 -42.58 1.38
CA ASP A 511 -33.51 -43.48 1.93
C ASP A 511 -34.59 -42.75 2.75
N THR A 512 -34.62 -41.41 2.73
CA THR A 512 -35.57 -40.59 3.51
C THR A 512 -36.73 -40.07 2.64
N SER A 513 -37.90 -39.87 3.26
CA SER A 513 -39.11 -39.33 2.60
C SER A 513 -39.20 -37.80 2.62
N MET A 514 -38.11 -37.12 3.01
CA MET A 514 -38.06 -35.67 3.18
C MET A 514 -37.10 -35.06 2.15
N GLY A 515 -37.54 -33.96 1.53
CA GLY A 515 -36.69 -33.11 0.69
C GLY A 515 -36.77 -31.65 1.12
N LEU A 516 -36.10 -30.81 0.35
CA LEU A 516 -35.98 -29.38 0.58
C LEU A 516 -36.36 -28.60 -0.67
N ARG A 517 -37.08 -27.50 -0.46
CA ARG A 517 -37.26 -26.46 -1.47
C ARG A 517 -36.65 -25.17 -0.95
N VAL A 518 -35.70 -24.61 -1.70
CA VAL A 518 -35.01 -23.35 -1.41
C VAL A 518 -35.34 -22.36 -2.51
N LYS A 519 -36.01 -21.27 -2.15
CA LYS A 519 -36.27 -20.15 -3.07
C LYS A 519 -35.50 -18.92 -2.60
N THR A 520 -34.67 -18.34 -3.46
CA THR A 520 -33.86 -17.16 -3.17
C THR A 520 -34.26 -15.96 -4.01
N TRP A 521 -34.04 -14.75 -3.52
CA TRP A 521 -34.19 -13.52 -4.31
C TRP A 521 -33.23 -12.42 -3.84
N ALA A 522 -32.85 -11.58 -4.79
CA ALA A 522 -32.17 -10.31 -4.56
C ALA A 522 -32.76 -9.28 -5.54
N ARG A 523 -33.68 -8.44 -5.06
CA ARG A 523 -34.41 -7.44 -5.88
C ARG A 523 -33.54 -6.24 -6.30
N ILE A 524 -32.25 -6.47 -6.52
CA ILE A 524 -31.22 -5.48 -6.88
C ILE A 524 -30.23 -6.19 -7.82
N PRO A 525 -29.70 -5.50 -8.86
CA PRO A 525 -28.69 -6.06 -9.72
C PRO A 525 -27.52 -6.69 -8.96
N ARG A 526 -27.09 -7.88 -9.40
CA ARG A 526 -25.83 -8.49 -8.94
C ARG A 526 -24.66 -7.56 -9.29
N GLY A 527 -23.61 -7.53 -8.48
CA GLY A 527 -22.46 -6.63 -8.68
C GLY A 527 -22.78 -5.13 -8.49
N SER A 528 -23.85 -4.83 -7.76
CA SER A 528 -24.25 -3.47 -7.37
C SER A 528 -23.36 -2.84 -6.29
N GLY A 529 -22.47 -3.62 -5.67
CA GLY A 529 -21.60 -3.14 -4.59
C GLY A 529 -22.25 -3.11 -3.21
N LEU A 530 -23.54 -3.46 -3.08
CA LEU A 530 -24.33 -3.45 -1.83
C LEU A 530 -24.21 -4.72 -0.95
N GLY A 531 -23.27 -5.61 -1.26
CA GLY A 531 -23.02 -6.84 -0.49
C GLY A 531 -24.03 -7.95 -0.74
N THR A 532 -24.72 -7.88 -1.89
CA THR A 532 -25.87 -8.72 -2.23
C THR A 532 -25.59 -10.22 -2.07
N SER A 533 -24.44 -10.69 -2.56
CA SER A 533 -24.09 -12.12 -2.51
C SER A 533 -23.88 -12.61 -1.08
N SER A 534 -23.07 -11.91 -0.28
CA SER A 534 -22.75 -12.30 1.09
C SER A 534 -23.97 -12.20 2.02
N ILE A 535 -24.82 -11.19 1.80
CA ILE A 535 -26.09 -11.04 2.55
C ILE A 535 -27.08 -12.15 2.15
N LEU A 536 -27.14 -12.53 0.87
CA LEU A 536 -27.97 -13.66 0.44
C LEU A 536 -27.45 -14.97 1.05
N SER A 537 -26.12 -15.17 1.07
CA SER A 537 -25.49 -16.29 1.79
C SER A 537 -25.88 -16.30 3.26
N ALA A 538 -25.87 -15.15 3.93
CA ALA A 538 -26.30 -15.02 5.33
C ALA A 538 -27.78 -15.39 5.51
N ALA A 539 -28.67 -14.97 4.61
CA ALA A 539 -30.08 -15.32 4.66
C ALA A 539 -30.31 -16.84 4.50
N VAL A 540 -29.62 -17.47 3.55
CA VAL A 540 -29.70 -18.93 3.30
C VAL A 540 -29.14 -19.71 4.48
N VAL A 541 -27.95 -19.37 4.97
CA VAL A 541 -27.32 -20.03 6.13
C VAL A 541 -28.20 -19.90 7.37
N LYS A 542 -28.70 -18.69 7.67
CA LYS A 542 -29.61 -18.45 8.80
C LYS A 542 -30.91 -19.25 8.67
N GLY A 543 -31.48 -19.30 7.46
CA GLY A 543 -32.69 -20.07 7.18
C GLY A 543 -32.49 -21.58 7.37
N LEU A 544 -31.36 -22.13 6.92
CA LEU A 544 -31.00 -23.54 7.09
C LEU A 544 -30.82 -23.88 8.57
N LEU A 545 -30.04 -23.07 9.31
CA LEU A 545 -29.82 -23.28 10.74
C LEU A 545 -31.15 -23.24 11.52
N ARG A 546 -32.04 -22.30 11.21
CA ARG A 546 -33.37 -22.24 11.81
C ARG A 546 -34.22 -23.47 11.52
N LEU A 547 -34.17 -24.00 10.29
CA LEU A 547 -34.97 -25.15 9.88
C LEU A 547 -34.52 -26.44 10.59
N PHE A 548 -33.21 -26.59 10.77
CA PHE A 548 -32.55 -27.76 11.35
C PHE A 548 -32.15 -27.56 12.83
N ASP A 549 -32.73 -26.56 13.50
CA ASP A 549 -32.54 -26.30 14.93
C ASP A 549 -31.04 -26.12 15.35
N GLY A 550 -30.23 -25.52 14.46
CA GLY A 550 -28.84 -25.13 14.69
C GLY A 550 -28.67 -23.71 15.27
N ASP A 551 -27.43 -23.30 15.55
CA ASP A 551 -27.12 -21.96 16.09
C ASP A 551 -27.29 -20.86 15.03
N GLU A 552 -28.45 -20.20 15.03
CA GLU A 552 -28.78 -19.10 14.12
C GLU A 552 -28.28 -17.70 14.56
N SER A 553 -27.39 -17.64 15.57
CA SER A 553 -26.82 -16.37 16.02
C SER A 553 -26.12 -15.63 14.88
N ASN A 554 -26.24 -14.30 14.85
CA ASN A 554 -25.61 -13.48 13.82
C ASN A 554 -24.09 -13.67 13.77
N GLU A 555 -23.46 -13.95 14.91
CA GLU A 555 -22.03 -14.26 14.99
C GLU A 555 -21.70 -15.57 14.27
N ASN A 556 -22.43 -16.66 14.54
CA ASN A 556 -22.21 -17.94 13.87
C ASN A 556 -22.53 -17.87 12.37
N VAL A 557 -23.62 -17.21 11.99
CA VAL A 557 -23.97 -17.01 10.57
C VAL A 557 -22.86 -16.23 9.84
N ALA A 558 -22.36 -15.13 10.42
CA ALA A 558 -21.32 -14.33 9.79
C ALA A 558 -20.02 -15.11 9.57
N ARG A 559 -19.66 -15.95 10.56
CA ARG A 559 -18.54 -16.89 10.49
C ARG A 559 -18.73 -17.91 9.36
N LEU A 560 -19.88 -18.57 9.31
CA LEU A 560 -20.18 -19.56 8.27
C LEU A 560 -20.16 -18.97 6.86
N VAL A 561 -20.67 -17.74 6.70
CA VAL A 561 -20.62 -17.03 5.41
C VAL A 561 -19.18 -16.75 4.99
N LEU A 562 -18.30 -16.37 5.93
CA LEU A 562 -16.89 -16.16 5.60
C LEU A 562 -16.22 -17.43 5.06
N VAL A 563 -16.53 -18.61 5.62
CA VAL A 563 -16.05 -19.91 5.10
C VAL A 563 -16.69 -20.25 3.76
N LEU A 564 -17.98 -20.02 3.63
CA LEU A 564 -18.78 -20.27 2.43
C LEU A 564 -18.20 -19.51 1.22
N GLU A 565 -17.81 -18.26 1.39
CA GLU A 565 -17.25 -17.44 0.31
C GLU A 565 -15.87 -17.93 -0.17
N GLN A 566 -15.09 -18.57 0.70
CA GLN A 566 -13.84 -19.22 0.32
C GLN A 566 -14.12 -20.50 -0.49
N ILE A 567 -15.10 -21.31 -0.08
CA ILE A 567 -15.54 -22.50 -0.83
C ILE A 567 -16.06 -22.13 -2.22
N MET A 568 -16.78 -21.00 -2.33
CA MET A 568 -17.25 -20.47 -3.60
C MET A 568 -16.13 -19.90 -4.49
N GLY A 569 -14.92 -19.69 -3.96
CA GLY A 569 -13.82 -19.04 -4.70
C GLY A 569 -14.00 -17.52 -4.90
N THR A 570 -14.94 -16.88 -4.20
CA THR A 570 -15.13 -15.41 -4.24
C THR A 570 -14.18 -14.65 -3.32
N GLY A 571 -13.76 -15.27 -2.20
CA GLY A 571 -12.69 -14.75 -1.34
C GLY A 571 -13.03 -13.48 -0.56
N GLY A 572 -14.31 -13.14 -0.35
CA GLY A 572 -14.73 -11.89 0.29
C GLY A 572 -14.37 -11.76 1.77
N GLY A 573 -14.55 -10.54 2.29
CA GLY A 573 -14.32 -10.19 3.69
C GLY A 573 -15.54 -10.43 4.58
N TRP A 574 -15.49 -9.91 5.82
CA TRP A 574 -16.60 -10.09 6.77
C TRP A 574 -17.63 -8.95 6.80
N GLN A 575 -17.36 -7.82 6.13
CA GLN A 575 -18.18 -6.62 6.31
C GLN A 575 -19.61 -6.75 5.78
N ASP A 576 -19.82 -7.54 4.72
CA ASP A 576 -21.07 -7.57 3.95
C ASP A 576 -22.16 -8.30 4.74
N GLN A 577 -21.84 -9.51 5.21
CA GLN A 577 -22.72 -10.31 6.06
C GLN A 577 -22.97 -9.64 7.41
N ILE A 578 -21.96 -9.02 8.03
CA ILE A 578 -22.18 -8.21 9.24
C ILE A 578 -23.12 -7.05 8.91
N GLY A 579 -22.86 -6.38 7.79
CA GLY A 579 -23.65 -5.27 7.24
C GLY A 579 -25.13 -5.56 7.15
N GLY A 580 -25.52 -6.73 6.65
CA GLY A 580 -26.92 -7.15 6.50
C GLY A 580 -27.52 -7.85 7.73
N LEU A 581 -26.73 -8.53 8.56
CA LEU A 581 -27.24 -9.28 9.73
C LEU A 581 -27.56 -8.37 10.92
N TYR A 582 -26.78 -7.30 11.09
CA TYR A 582 -26.96 -6.35 12.20
C TYR A 582 -27.60 -5.07 11.66
N PRO A 583 -28.73 -4.62 12.22
CA PRO A 583 -29.39 -3.40 11.76
C PRO A 583 -28.63 -2.14 12.18
N GLY A 584 -29.11 -1.00 11.69
CA GLY A 584 -28.65 0.33 12.02
C GLY A 584 -27.25 0.65 11.51
N ILE A 585 -26.70 1.72 12.09
CA ILE A 585 -25.31 2.13 11.90
C ILE A 585 -24.47 1.34 12.90
N LYS A 586 -23.33 0.81 12.45
CA LYS A 586 -22.45 0.00 13.30
C LYS A 586 -21.00 0.17 12.93
N PHE A 587 -20.18 0.08 13.96
CA PHE A 587 -18.74 0.02 13.85
C PHE A 587 -18.29 -1.38 14.23
N THR A 588 -17.63 -2.08 13.32
CA THR A 588 -17.13 -3.43 13.57
C THR A 588 -15.61 -3.43 13.56
N THR A 589 -15.02 -4.06 14.57
CA THR A 589 -13.57 -4.27 14.68
C THR A 589 -13.26 -5.76 14.69
N SER A 590 -12.23 -6.18 13.97
CA SER A 590 -11.68 -7.53 14.08
C SER A 590 -10.49 -7.57 15.03
N PHE A 591 -10.41 -8.65 15.80
CA PHE A 591 -9.22 -9.03 16.55
C PHE A 591 -8.53 -10.16 15.79
N PRO A 592 -7.35 -9.90 15.20
CA PRO A 592 -6.63 -10.88 14.39
C PRO A 592 -6.24 -12.10 15.24
N GLY A 593 -6.10 -13.25 14.58
CA GLY A 593 -5.75 -14.51 15.20
C GLY A 593 -6.68 -15.66 14.82
N ILE A 594 -6.41 -16.82 15.41
CA ILE A 594 -7.20 -18.05 15.27
C ILE A 594 -7.72 -18.41 16.67
N PRO A 595 -9.03 -18.27 16.96
CA PRO A 595 -10.07 -17.82 16.02
C PRO A 595 -10.06 -16.30 15.76
N LEU A 596 -10.50 -15.91 14.57
CA LEU A 596 -10.83 -14.54 14.21
C LEU A 596 -12.05 -14.12 15.04
N ARG A 597 -11.92 -13.04 15.82
CA ARG A 597 -13.02 -12.53 16.63
C ARG A 597 -13.49 -11.19 16.09
N LEU A 598 -14.80 -11.05 15.92
CA LEU A 598 -15.43 -9.82 15.46
C LEU A 598 -16.20 -9.19 16.62
N GLN A 599 -15.98 -7.90 16.85
CA GLN A 599 -16.76 -7.10 17.79
C GLN A 599 -17.60 -6.11 16.99
N VAL A 600 -18.91 -6.33 16.98
CA VAL A 600 -19.88 -5.42 16.38
C VAL A 600 -20.37 -4.46 17.46
N ILE A 601 -20.16 -3.17 17.25
CA ILE A 601 -20.60 -2.10 18.15
C ILE A 601 -21.69 -1.30 17.42
N PRO A 602 -22.97 -1.53 17.72
CA PRO A 602 -24.05 -0.69 17.22
C PRO A 602 -23.86 0.76 17.68
N LEU A 603 -24.04 1.71 16.77
CA LEU A 603 -24.12 3.12 17.11
C LEU A 603 -25.58 3.43 17.42
N LEU A 604 -25.86 3.80 18.67
CA LEU A 604 -27.18 4.28 19.08
C LEU A 604 -27.42 5.67 18.45
N ALA A 605 -27.88 5.67 17.21
CA ALA A 605 -28.08 6.88 16.44
C ALA A 605 -29.20 7.72 17.07
N SER A 606 -28.90 8.99 17.37
CA SER A 606 -29.94 9.93 17.81
C SER A 606 -30.96 10.14 16.67
N PRO A 607 -32.24 10.45 16.99
CA PRO A 607 -33.22 10.78 15.95
C PRO A 607 -32.74 11.90 15.03
N ARG A 608 -32.03 12.89 15.58
CA ARG A 608 -31.38 13.96 14.82
C ARG A 608 -30.39 13.43 13.79
N LEU A 609 -29.51 12.51 14.18
CA LEU A 609 -28.53 11.91 13.26
C LEU A 609 -29.22 11.17 12.12
N VAL A 610 -30.24 10.37 12.43
CA VAL A 610 -31.01 9.61 11.43
C VAL A 610 -31.70 10.55 10.45
N THR A 611 -32.36 11.60 10.94
CA THR A 611 -33.00 12.62 10.09
C THR A 611 -31.98 13.32 9.19
N GLU A 612 -30.87 13.82 9.74
CA GLU A 612 -29.82 14.51 8.97
C GLU A 612 -29.25 13.61 7.86
N LEU A 613 -28.97 12.34 8.16
CA LEU A 613 -28.49 11.40 7.15
C LEU A 613 -29.54 11.16 6.05
N GLN A 614 -30.79 10.87 6.42
CA GLN A 614 -31.85 10.59 5.43
C GLN A 614 -32.19 11.80 4.55
N GLU A 615 -32.06 13.02 5.08
CA GLU A 615 -32.34 14.25 4.32
C GLU A 615 -31.17 14.69 3.43
N ARG A 616 -29.92 14.33 3.78
CA ARG A 616 -28.71 14.80 3.08
C ARG A 616 -28.01 13.76 2.21
N LEU A 617 -28.15 12.47 2.50
CA LEU A 617 -27.44 11.39 1.81
C LEU A 617 -28.31 10.79 0.70
N LEU A 618 -27.82 10.87 -0.54
CA LEU A 618 -28.43 10.20 -1.68
C LEU A 618 -27.74 8.86 -1.93
N VAL A 619 -28.54 7.83 -2.18
CA VAL A 619 -28.11 6.48 -2.59
C VAL A 619 -28.44 6.32 -4.07
N VAL A 620 -27.41 6.31 -4.92
CA VAL A 620 -27.56 6.43 -6.38
C VAL A 620 -26.97 5.21 -7.06
N PHE A 621 -27.77 4.49 -7.85
CA PHE A 621 -27.25 3.44 -8.73
C PHE A 621 -26.74 4.05 -10.03
N THR A 622 -25.50 3.74 -10.38
CA THR A 622 -24.78 4.31 -11.53
C THR A 622 -25.19 3.72 -12.89
N GLY A 623 -26.03 2.68 -12.91
CA GLY A 623 -26.35 1.92 -14.13
C GLY A 623 -25.28 0.90 -14.53
N GLN A 624 -24.06 1.03 -14.00
CA GLN A 624 -22.93 0.15 -14.28
C GLN A 624 -22.82 -0.96 -13.22
N VAL A 625 -22.31 -2.13 -13.61
CA VAL A 625 -22.12 -3.29 -12.73
C VAL A 625 -20.72 -3.84 -12.92
N ARG A 626 -20.03 -4.18 -11.83
CA ARG A 626 -18.71 -4.83 -11.86
C ARG A 626 -18.64 -5.98 -10.86
N LEU A 627 -18.06 -7.10 -11.28
CA LEU A 627 -17.82 -8.23 -10.39
C LEU A 627 -16.60 -7.96 -9.49
N ALA A 628 -16.78 -8.08 -8.18
CA ALA A 628 -15.74 -7.76 -7.19
C ALA A 628 -14.55 -8.73 -7.18
N HIS A 629 -14.71 -9.99 -7.63
CA HIS A 629 -13.70 -11.04 -7.48
C HIS A 629 -12.35 -10.67 -8.15
N GLN A 630 -12.38 -10.03 -9.33
CA GLN A 630 -11.16 -9.63 -10.04
C GLN A 630 -10.39 -8.52 -9.31
N VAL A 631 -11.12 -7.62 -8.63
CA VAL A 631 -10.52 -6.54 -7.83
C VAL A 631 -9.87 -7.13 -6.60
N LEU A 632 -10.60 -8.02 -5.92
CA LEU A 632 -10.15 -8.69 -4.70
C LEU A 632 -8.83 -9.44 -4.93
N GLN A 633 -8.71 -10.18 -6.03
CA GLN A 633 -7.49 -10.88 -6.36
C GLN A 633 -6.27 -9.95 -6.47
N LYS A 634 -6.42 -8.80 -7.14
CA LYS A 634 -5.34 -7.82 -7.31
C LYS A 634 -4.92 -7.19 -5.99
N VAL A 635 -5.90 -6.76 -5.19
CA VAL A 635 -5.64 -6.09 -3.90
C VAL A 635 -4.97 -7.06 -2.91
N VAL A 636 -5.49 -8.29 -2.80
CA VAL A 636 -4.93 -9.31 -1.88
C VAL A 636 -3.54 -9.78 -2.35
N ALA A 637 -3.28 -9.91 -3.66
CA ALA A 637 -1.94 -10.22 -4.16
C ALA A 637 -0.91 -9.15 -3.76
N ARG A 638 -1.22 -7.86 -3.99
CA ARG A 638 -0.37 -6.74 -3.57
C ARG A 638 -0.19 -6.69 -2.04
N TYR A 639 -1.21 -7.04 -1.26
CA TYR A 639 -1.09 -7.19 0.20
C TYR A 639 -0.12 -8.30 0.60
N LEU A 640 -0.22 -9.48 -0.02
CA LEU A 640 0.65 -10.62 0.24
C LEU A 640 2.11 -10.32 -0.16
N GLN A 641 2.30 -9.53 -1.22
CA GLN A 641 3.60 -8.99 -1.63
C GLN A 641 4.17 -7.96 -0.66
N ARG A 642 3.38 -7.42 0.29
CA ARG A 642 3.76 -6.30 1.16
C ARG A 642 3.98 -4.98 0.41
N ASP A 643 3.13 -4.74 -0.58
CA ASP A 643 2.67 -3.41 -1.03
C ASP A 643 2.80 -2.30 0.01
N ASN A 644 3.86 -1.47 0.03
CA ASN A 644 3.99 -0.42 1.05
C ASN A 644 2.87 0.61 0.97
N LEU A 645 2.54 1.07 -0.26
CA LEU A 645 1.47 2.04 -0.48
C LEU A 645 0.15 1.40 -0.09
N LEU A 646 -0.13 0.20 -0.61
CA LEU A 646 -1.36 -0.53 -0.30
C LEU A 646 -1.53 -0.78 1.20
N ILE A 647 -0.49 -1.24 1.90
CA ILE A 647 -0.54 -1.47 3.34
C ILE A 647 -0.87 -0.17 4.07
N SER A 648 -0.23 0.94 3.68
CA SER A 648 -0.50 2.26 4.26
C SER A 648 -1.95 2.67 4.03
N SER A 649 -2.48 2.51 2.82
CA SER A 649 -3.85 2.86 2.49
C SER A 649 -4.86 2.04 3.30
N ILE A 650 -4.67 0.73 3.47
CA ILE A 650 -5.57 -0.10 4.31
C ILE A 650 -5.47 0.26 5.80
N LYS A 651 -4.28 0.60 6.33
CA LYS A 651 -4.16 1.12 7.71
C LYS A 651 -4.96 2.40 7.87
N ARG A 652 -4.80 3.33 6.92
CA ARG A 652 -5.49 4.62 6.95
C ARG A 652 -7.01 4.44 6.87
N LEU A 653 -7.50 3.52 6.04
CA LEU A 653 -8.93 3.16 5.99
C LEU A 653 -9.46 2.69 7.36
N ALA A 654 -8.71 1.85 8.07
CA ALA A 654 -9.10 1.38 9.40
C ALA A 654 -9.09 2.50 10.47
N GLU A 655 -8.12 3.44 10.39
CA GLU A 655 -8.07 4.64 11.24
C GLU A 655 -9.22 5.61 10.96
N LEU A 656 -9.51 5.85 9.69
CA LEU A 656 -10.63 6.67 9.25
C LEU A 656 -11.97 6.07 9.69
N ALA A 657 -12.11 4.75 9.78
CA ALA A 657 -13.31 4.13 10.34
C ALA A 657 -13.55 4.46 11.81
N LYS A 658 -12.47 4.59 12.61
CA LYS A 658 -12.56 5.04 14.01
C LYS A 658 -12.94 6.52 14.08
N THR A 659 -12.29 7.34 13.26
CA THR A 659 -12.60 8.78 13.15
C THR A 659 -14.04 9.01 12.71
N GLY A 660 -14.52 8.26 11.71
CA GLY A 660 -15.89 8.36 11.21
C GLY A 660 -16.94 7.93 12.25
N ARG A 661 -16.60 6.96 13.10
CA ARG A 661 -17.45 6.59 14.25
C ARG A 661 -17.60 7.77 15.20
N GLU A 662 -16.50 8.45 15.54
CA GLU A 662 -16.51 9.62 16.44
C GLU A 662 -17.30 10.78 15.82
N ALA A 663 -17.08 11.06 14.53
CA ALA A 663 -17.84 12.07 13.78
C ALA A 663 -19.36 11.81 13.82
N LEU A 664 -19.78 10.57 13.54
CA LEU A 664 -21.20 10.20 13.62
C LEU A 664 -21.76 10.31 15.05
N MET A 665 -21.01 9.87 16.06
CA MET A 665 -21.45 9.97 17.46
C MET A 665 -21.64 11.42 17.91
N ASN A 666 -20.87 12.35 17.34
CA ASN A 666 -20.98 13.80 17.59
C ASN A 666 -21.92 14.53 16.61
N CYS A 667 -22.57 13.81 15.69
CA CYS A 667 -23.40 14.39 14.62
C CYS A 667 -22.65 15.38 13.69
N HIS A 668 -21.34 15.20 13.50
CA HIS A 668 -20.52 15.96 12.55
C HIS A 668 -20.60 15.33 11.15
N ILE A 669 -21.71 15.58 10.45
CA ILE A 669 -21.99 14.99 9.13
C ILE A 669 -21.03 15.50 8.05
N ASP A 670 -20.57 16.75 8.16
CA ASP A 670 -19.65 17.32 7.16
C ASP A 670 -18.28 16.62 7.23
N GLU A 671 -17.79 16.35 8.44
CA GLU A 671 -16.58 15.56 8.71
C GLU A 671 -16.69 14.13 8.17
N LEU A 672 -17.88 13.50 8.26
CA LEU A 672 -18.12 12.22 7.58
C LEU A 672 -17.96 12.33 6.07
N GLY A 673 -18.38 13.45 5.47
CA GLY A 673 -18.19 13.74 4.04
C GLY A 673 -16.71 13.80 3.66
N GLU A 674 -15.90 14.51 4.44
CA GLU A 674 -14.44 14.57 4.25
C GLU A 674 -13.80 13.18 4.35
N ILE A 675 -14.23 12.37 5.32
CA ILE A 675 -13.77 10.99 5.49
C ILE A 675 -14.16 10.12 4.29
N MET A 676 -15.37 10.28 3.74
CA MET A 676 -15.81 9.57 2.53
C MET A 676 -14.94 9.95 1.31
N MET A 677 -14.57 11.21 1.18
CA MET A 677 -13.68 11.69 0.12
C MET A 677 -12.27 11.10 0.24
N GLU A 678 -11.70 11.11 1.45
CA GLU A 678 -10.39 10.49 1.66
C GLU A 678 -10.45 8.97 1.41
N THR A 679 -11.51 8.31 1.88
CA THR A 679 -11.77 6.88 1.61
C THR A 679 -11.82 6.59 0.12
N TRP A 680 -12.49 7.43 -0.67
CA TRP A 680 -12.57 7.27 -2.11
C TRP A 680 -11.20 7.36 -2.79
N ARG A 681 -10.41 8.37 -2.42
CA ARG A 681 -9.03 8.53 -2.89
C ARG A 681 -8.18 7.30 -2.57
N LEU A 682 -8.29 6.76 -1.35
CA LEU A 682 -7.59 5.55 -0.93
C LEU A 682 -8.05 4.31 -1.71
N HIS A 683 -9.34 4.17 -2.01
CA HIS A 683 -9.83 3.09 -2.87
C HIS A 683 -9.22 3.14 -4.28
N GLN A 684 -9.02 4.34 -4.84
CA GLN A 684 -8.33 4.53 -6.12
C GLN A 684 -6.84 4.16 -6.07
N GLU A 685 -6.17 4.30 -4.91
CA GLU A 685 -4.80 3.79 -4.71
C GLU A 685 -4.74 2.25 -4.65
N LEU A 686 -5.78 1.62 -4.08
CA LEU A 686 -5.90 0.16 -3.99
C LEU A 686 -6.15 -0.48 -5.36
N ASP A 687 -7.17 0.02 -6.09
CA ASP A 687 -7.46 -0.34 -7.48
C ASP A 687 -7.80 0.92 -8.29
N PRO A 688 -6.92 1.39 -9.19
CA PRO A 688 -7.23 2.52 -10.07
C PRO A 688 -8.48 2.30 -10.94
N HIS A 689 -8.84 1.05 -11.23
CA HIS A 689 -10.03 0.71 -12.01
C HIS A 689 -11.33 0.73 -11.18
N CYS A 690 -11.25 1.03 -9.88
CA CYS A 690 -12.43 1.26 -9.07
C CYS A 690 -13.18 2.54 -9.51
N SER A 691 -12.55 3.44 -10.29
CA SER A 691 -13.24 4.52 -10.98
C SER A 691 -13.14 4.36 -12.50
N ASN A 692 -13.92 5.17 -13.21
CA ASN A 692 -13.90 5.30 -14.66
C ASN A 692 -14.42 6.69 -15.05
N GLN A 693 -14.30 7.05 -16.34
CA GLN A 693 -14.70 8.37 -16.83
C GLN A 693 -16.14 8.76 -16.47
N PHE A 694 -17.08 7.81 -16.45
CA PHE A 694 -18.47 8.09 -16.08
C PHE A 694 -18.58 8.44 -14.60
N VAL A 695 -17.96 7.65 -13.72
CA VAL A 695 -17.94 7.88 -12.27
C VAL A 695 -17.25 9.21 -11.94
N ASP A 696 -16.10 9.49 -12.57
CA ASP A 696 -15.36 10.73 -12.37
C ASP A 696 -16.19 11.96 -12.81
N SER A 697 -16.91 11.85 -13.93
CA SER A 697 -17.81 12.91 -14.41
C SER A 697 -19.01 13.12 -13.48
N LEU A 698 -19.60 12.04 -12.97
CA LEU A 698 -20.70 12.08 -12.01
C LEU A 698 -20.27 12.77 -10.71
N PHE A 699 -19.09 12.43 -10.20
CA PHE A 699 -18.55 13.02 -8.98
C PHE A 699 -18.14 14.47 -9.16
N ALA A 700 -17.48 14.82 -10.28
CA ALA A 700 -17.21 16.21 -10.62
C ALA A 700 -18.49 17.06 -10.76
N PHE A 701 -19.57 16.46 -11.27
CA PHE A 701 -20.88 17.11 -11.31
C PHE A 701 -21.47 17.33 -9.92
N ALA A 702 -21.42 16.30 -9.07
CA ALA A 702 -21.97 16.30 -7.71
C ALA A 702 -21.19 17.18 -6.72
N ASP A 703 -19.90 17.40 -6.94
CA ASP A 703 -18.96 18.10 -6.05
C ASP A 703 -19.48 19.47 -5.55
N ARG A 704 -20.10 20.25 -6.43
CA ARG A 704 -20.67 21.55 -6.04
C ARG A 704 -21.76 21.46 -4.95
N TYR A 705 -22.49 20.34 -4.90
CA TYR A 705 -23.60 20.10 -3.97
C TYR A 705 -23.18 19.31 -2.72
N CYS A 706 -22.12 18.52 -2.81
CA CYS A 706 -21.73 17.54 -1.79
C CYS A 706 -20.60 18.02 -0.88
N CYS A 707 -20.59 17.55 0.37
CA CYS A 707 -19.41 17.60 1.24
C CYS A 707 -18.61 16.29 1.17
N GLY A 708 -19.17 15.22 0.60
CA GLY A 708 -18.41 14.03 0.25
C GLY A 708 -19.18 13.03 -0.59
N TYR A 709 -18.45 12.14 -1.27
CA TYR A 709 -19.02 11.08 -2.10
C TYR A 709 -18.04 9.92 -2.26
N LYS A 710 -18.58 8.74 -2.58
CA LYS A 710 -17.80 7.54 -2.94
C LYS A 710 -18.69 6.48 -3.60
N LEU A 711 -18.10 5.54 -4.32
CA LEU A 711 -18.79 4.28 -4.62
C LEU A 711 -18.78 3.34 -3.42
N VAL A 712 -19.78 2.47 -3.34
CA VAL A 712 -19.95 1.43 -2.33
C VAL A 712 -19.30 0.12 -2.81
N GLY A 713 -18.64 -0.62 -1.92
CA GLY A 713 -17.98 -1.88 -2.26
C GLY A 713 -16.73 -1.72 -3.15
N ALA A 714 -16.50 -2.68 -4.05
CA ALA A 714 -15.26 -2.78 -4.84
C ALA A 714 -15.06 -1.70 -5.94
N GLY A 715 -16.10 -0.91 -6.25
CA GLY A 715 -16.07 0.14 -7.26
C GLY A 715 -16.15 -0.35 -8.71
N GLY A 716 -15.92 0.58 -9.65
CA GLY A 716 -16.01 0.43 -11.10
C GLY A 716 -17.44 0.46 -11.64
N GLY A 717 -18.40 0.84 -10.79
CA GLY A 717 -19.84 0.84 -11.03
C GLY A 717 -20.61 0.59 -9.73
N GLY A 718 -21.88 0.24 -9.83
CA GLY A 718 -22.73 -0.07 -8.68
C GLY A 718 -23.37 1.17 -8.06
N PHE A 719 -23.49 1.18 -6.74
CA PHE A 719 -24.07 2.29 -5.99
C PHE A 719 -23.02 3.32 -5.58
N ALA A 720 -23.41 4.58 -5.62
CA ALA A 720 -22.70 5.73 -5.08
C ALA A 720 -23.46 6.29 -3.87
N LEU A 721 -22.70 6.74 -2.88
CA LEU A 721 -23.17 7.58 -1.80
C LEU A 721 -22.79 9.02 -2.09
N LEU A 722 -23.77 9.92 -2.14
CA LEU A 722 -23.54 11.36 -2.33
C LEU A 722 -24.09 12.11 -1.11
N LEU A 723 -23.19 12.64 -0.28
CA LEU A 723 -23.57 13.36 0.93
C LEU A 723 -23.60 14.87 0.65
N ALA A 724 -24.81 15.43 0.54
CA ALA A 724 -25.02 16.84 0.26
C ALA A 724 -24.57 17.74 1.43
N LYS A 725 -24.12 18.97 1.14
CA LYS A 725 -23.75 19.99 2.15
C LYS A 725 -24.90 20.37 3.09
N ASN A 726 -26.14 20.26 2.61
CA ASN A 726 -27.37 20.49 3.38
C ASN A 726 -28.58 19.93 2.61
N VAL A 727 -29.75 19.95 3.24
CA VAL A 727 -31.02 19.42 2.71
C VAL A 727 -31.41 20.08 1.37
N GLU A 728 -31.25 21.40 1.24
CA GLU A 728 -31.56 22.11 0.00
C GLU A 728 -30.67 21.65 -1.16
N ASN A 729 -29.37 21.45 -0.90
CA ASN A 729 -28.45 20.89 -1.90
C ASN A 729 -28.78 19.43 -2.25
N ALA A 730 -29.24 18.63 -1.29
CA ALA A 730 -29.69 17.26 -1.55
C ALA A 730 -30.88 17.23 -2.52
N LEU A 731 -31.87 18.10 -2.30
CA LEU A 731 -33.04 18.24 -3.17
C LEU A 731 -32.66 18.75 -4.57
N ARG A 732 -31.74 19.73 -4.66
CA ARG A 732 -31.22 20.25 -5.93
C ARG A 732 -30.47 19.18 -6.70
N LEU A 733 -29.58 18.44 -6.04
CA LEU A 733 -28.80 17.37 -6.65
C LEU A 733 -29.72 16.25 -7.16
N LYS A 734 -30.70 15.83 -6.35
CA LYS A 734 -31.69 14.81 -6.75
C LYS A 734 -32.42 15.22 -8.03
N ARG A 735 -32.99 16.43 -8.06
CA ARG A 735 -33.68 16.97 -9.26
C ARG A 735 -32.75 17.09 -10.46
N ALA A 736 -31.50 17.50 -10.23
CA ALA A 736 -30.53 17.68 -11.29
C ALA A 736 -30.07 16.34 -11.90
N LEU A 737 -29.92 15.29 -11.09
CA LEU A 737 -29.62 13.94 -11.58
C LEU A 737 -30.81 13.33 -12.33
N GLU A 738 -32.03 13.42 -11.78
CA GLU A 738 -33.25 12.90 -12.44
C GLU A 738 -33.57 13.62 -13.75
N GLY A 739 -33.21 14.90 -13.88
CA GLY A 739 -33.43 15.71 -15.07
C GLY A 739 -32.32 15.64 -16.12
N ASN A 740 -31.13 15.12 -15.77
CA ASN A 740 -29.98 15.11 -16.66
C ASN A 740 -29.86 13.78 -17.40
N ARG A 741 -30.16 13.78 -18.70
CA ARG A 741 -30.06 12.60 -19.58
C ARG A 741 -28.63 12.13 -19.84
N GLU A 742 -27.61 12.94 -19.50
CA GLU A 742 -26.20 12.56 -19.61
C GLU A 742 -25.82 11.48 -18.59
N PHE A 743 -26.48 11.47 -17.43
CA PHE A 743 -26.25 10.51 -16.36
C PHE A 743 -27.44 9.54 -16.29
N ASP A 744 -27.30 8.33 -16.83
CA ASP A 744 -28.30 7.26 -16.71
C ASP A 744 -28.24 6.61 -15.31
N VAL A 745 -28.58 7.40 -14.29
CA VAL A 745 -28.52 7.01 -12.88
C VAL A 745 -29.92 6.89 -12.28
N LYS A 746 -30.06 6.02 -11.28
CA LYS A 746 -31.29 5.87 -10.51
C LYS A 746 -31.06 6.24 -9.06
N VAL A 747 -31.78 7.25 -8.56
CA VAL A 747 -31.80 7.62 -7.15
C VAL A 747 -32.83 6.74 -6.42
N TYR A 748 -32.42 6.04 -5.38
CA TYR A 748 -33.30 5.18 -4.59
C TYR A 748 -33.85 5.91 -3.36
N ASN A 749 -35.09 5.61 -3.00
CA ASN A 749 -35.58 5.94 -1.67
C ASN A 749 -35.02 4.89 -0.70
N TRP A 750 -34.56 5.33 0.46
CA TRP A 750 -33.92 4.46 1.43
C TRP A 750 -34.22 4.94 2.85
N SER A 751 -34.16 4.02 3.81
CA SER A 751 -34.24 4.35 5.23
C SER A 751 -33.28 3.48 6.04
N VAL A 752 -32.84 4.00 7.19
CA VAL A 752 -32.00 3.22 8.11
C VAL A 752 -32.83 2.05 8.63
N CYS A 753 -32.35 0.82 8.43
CA CYS A 753 -33.03 -0.36 8.94
C CYS A 753 -32.71 -0.49 10.43
N LEU A 754 -33.57 0.00 11.32
CA LEU A 754 -33.41 -0.12 12.78
C LEU A 754 -34.06 -1.41 13.30
N ASP A 755 -33.61 -1.91 14.45
CA ASP A 755 -34.31 -3.00 15.15
C ASP A 755 -35.74 -2.54 15.47
N THR A 756 -36.71 -3.45 15.29
CA THR A 756 -38.13 -3.23 15.63
C THR A 756 -38.45 -3.77 17.01
#